data_AF-A0AAN9GP38-F1
#
_entry.id   AF-A0AAN9GP38-F1
#
_cell.length_a   1.000
_cell.length_b   1.000
_cell.length_c   1.000
_cell.angle_alpha   90.00
_cell.angle_beta   90.00
_cell.angle_gamma   90.00
#
_symmetry.space_group_name_H-M   'P 1'
#
loop_
_entity.id
_entity.type
_entity.pdbx_description
1 polymer ?
#
loop_
_entity_poly.entity_id
_entity_poly.type
_entity_poly.pdbx_seq_one_letter_code
_entity_poly.pdbx_strand_id
1 'polypeptide(L)'
;MPNMHRHSEKYDIQPEGQRTTLSERFAGYYGNLRSLLLGSNLTGRRPTFHEDSFAEEASLTSFRKDKEKDEGQLKPRTVDLSRTVNRSAHHTNNYEIPNLVLRRGQAFEMVITFERAFNVKEDSIILKFVTGSRPLQSKGSVVSVRKLEDALPGDWSYEISSVMERSVTLKVTSAANAIVGRYEMFIDSIHQPIEGEAEKHRYKHPDDIYLVFNPWNEGDEVYMENSTERDEHVLRETGRIWLGTVGKFCVRPWNFGQFDDVCLFAAMALLEKSELGDQARNNPVQVVRAICRVINSTERDSGVLCGNWSGKYDDGVAPYAWNGSSAILEEFLKKRKGVKYGQCWTFAAVATTLLRALGIPTRCVTCFRSSHDSDFSNPINAHWSADNRPRKNMDDAVWDYHVWGESWLKRPDLPLGYDGWQAFDPTPQECNEGVFTCGPASVKAVRKGELYYGFHSKFLFSEAHGERVHWLVDADGNMTAFRVEKRVVGRQISTKAAGTISRLDITDLYKPPEGSQEEADILKSAARLCFRAMPRQIVNGTEDMEFTFQGEGHKSGDINVTLKMKNDSGEARTVDVYLCFISAYNTGVPASDLKDHSECQVIDPHAECDVKMSLKCADYINNKDTDSHVNVYVIATARETHQRFATRDTMWIEKPHLEVKTEGRTSLSQPFQVVLKVVNTLGVPLTNGVFNVEGPGIQRVMGIKLKKPIGPGEECRETVTLKARRSGRQEIVANYYCRQICDVASAAELDITDDSKDSKN
;
A
#
# COMPACT_ATOMS: atom_id res chain seq x y z
N MET A 1 -6.79 -62.24 -1.07
CA MET A 1 -7.25 -62.27 0.35
C MET A 1 -6.04 -62.45 1.25
N PRO A 2 -6.06 -61.95 2.49
CA PRO A 2 -6.87 -60.83 3.00
C PRO A 2 -6.13 -59.52 2.56
N ASN A 3 -6.06 -58.38 3.25
CA ASN A 3 -6.97 -57.74 4.21
C ASN A 3 -7.09 -56.25 3.83
N MET A 4 -8.13 -55.53 4.28
CA MET A 4 -8.25 -54.08 4.07
C MET A 4 -9.09 -53.44 5.19
N HIS A 5 -8.43 -52.87 6.20
CA HIS A 5 -9.13 -52.17 7.28
C HIS A 5 -9.61 -50.78 6.82
N ARG A 6 -10.93 -50.55 6.90
CA ARG A 6 -11.52 -49.23 6.82
C ARG A 6 -11.27 -48.48 8.13
N HIS A 7 -10.58 -47.34 8.08
CA HIS A 7 -10.70 -46.32 9.11
C HIS A 7 -11.69 -45.25 8.65
N SER A 8 -12.80 -45.14 9.38
CA SER A 8 -13.73 -44.02 9.28
C SER A 8 -13.38 -43.02 10.37
N GLU A 9 -12.66 -41.95 10.04
CA GLU A 9 -12.48 -40.84 10.98
C GLU A 9 -13.72 -39.96 10.97
N LYS A 10 -14.39 -39.90 12.13
CA LYS A 10 -15.44 -38.92 12.40
C LYS A 10 -14.77 -37.60 12.72
N TYR A 11 -15.22 -36.52 12.09
CA TYR A 11 -14.88 -35.16 12.50
C TYR A 11 -15.63 -34.81 13.79
N ASP A 12 -15.01 -35.04 14.96
CA ASP A 12 -15.49 -34.47 16.21
C ASP A 12 -15.13 -32.98 16.26
N ILE A 13 -16.16 -32.13 16.24
CA ILE A 13 -16.03 -30.69 16.41
C ILE A 13 -15.88 -30.42 17.91
N GLN A 14 -14.64 -30.21 18.38
CA GLN A 14 -14.41 -29.70 19.72
C GLN A 14 -14.80 -28.20 19.81
N PRO A 15 -15.39 -27.75 20.94
CA PRO A 15 -15.70 -26.34 21.14
C PRO A 15 -14.42 -25.49 21.24
N GLU A 16 -14.44 -24.30 20.65
CA GLU A 16 -13.29 -23.38 20.60
C GLU A 16 -12.93 -22.81 21.99
N GLY A 17 -12.04 -23.50 22.72
CA GLY A 17 -11.18 -22.85 23.71
C GLY A 17 -10.22 -21.88 23.02
N GLN A 18 -9.82 -20.81 23.72
CA GLN A 18 -8.98 -19.72 23.19
C GLN A 18 -7.81 -20.25 22.34
N ARG A 19 -7.90 -20.08 21.01
CA ARG A 19 -6.76 -20.28 20.13
C ARG A 19 -5.72 -19.22 20.44
N THR A 20 -4.53 -19.64 20.82
CA THR A 20 -3.38 -18.73 20.90
C THR A 20 -3.19 -18.01 19.57
N THR A 21 -3.01 -16.70 19.64
CA THR A 21 -2.88 -15.84 18.45
C THR A 21 -1.63 -16.21 17.65
N LEU A 22 -1.56 -15.76 16.39
CA LEU A 22 -0.35 -15.99 15.58
C LEU A 22 0.85 -15.28 16.23
N SER A 23 0.63 -14.06 16.74
CA SER A 23 1.59 -13.30 17.54
C SER A 23 2.07 -14.05 18.80
N GLU A 24 1.18 -14.65 19.61
CA GLU A 24 1.58 -15.43 20.80
C GLU A 24 2.45 -16.64 20.44
N ARG A 25 2.17 -17.32 19.32
CA ARG A 25 2.98 -18.43 18.82
C ARG A 25 4.37 -18.00 18.33
N PHE A 26 4.51 -16.76 17.86
CA PHE A 26 5.81 -16.20 17.43
C PHE A 26 6.54 -15.45 18.56
N ALA A 27 5.84 -14.94 19.57
CA ALA A 27 6.45 -14.24 20.71
C ALA A 27 7.37 -15.14 21.55
N GLY A 28 7.11 -16.45 21.58
CA GLY A 28 8.00 -17.44 22.20
C GLY A 28 9.16 -17.92 21.31
N TYR A 29 9.29 -17.44 20.08
CA TYR A 29 10.32 -17.92 19.14
C TYR A 29 11.62 -17.13 19.28
N TYR A 30 12.49 -17.59 20.18
CA TYR A 30 13.82 -17.01 20.43
C TYR A 30 14.85 -17.23 19.30
N GLY A 31 14.51 -17.95 18.23
CA GLY A 31 15.45 -18.30 17.16
C GLY A 31 15.54 -17.26 16.05
N ASN A 32 16.65 -17.30 15.31
CA ASN A 32 16.91 -16.50 14.13
C ASN A 32 15.75 -16.54 13.10
N LEU A 33 14.93 -15.48 13.04
CA LEU A 33 13.81 -15.38 12.09
C LEU A 33 14.30 -15.51 10.63
N ARG A 34 15.53 -15.05 10.35
CA ARG A 34 16.19 -15.15 9.05
C ARG A 34 16.47 -16.60 8.64
N SER A 35 16.88 -17.49 9.55
CA SER A 35 17.11 -18.90 9.20
C SER A 35 15.79 -19.64 8.97
N LEU A 36 14.73 -19.28 9.72
CA LEU A 36 13.37 -19.78 9.52
C LEU A 36 12.76 -19.31 8.17
N LEU A 37 13.10 -18.10 7.71
CA LEU A 37 12.52 -17.48 6.52
C LEU A 37 13.33 -17.67 5.22
N LEU A 38 14.64 -17.91 5.31
CA LEU A 38 15.56 -18.04 4.16
C LEU A 38 16.23 -19.42 4.04
N GLY A 39 16.03 -20.30 5.03
CA GLY A 39 16.82 -21.51 5.18
C GLY A 39 18.26 -21.24 5.62
N SER A 40 19.02 -22.30 5.90
CA SER A 40 20.39 -22.23 6.42
C SER A 40 21.47 -21.92 5.37
N ASN A 41 21.11 -21.85 4.08
CA ASN A 41 22.07 -22.05 2.97
C ASN A 41 22.46 -20.76 2.22
N LEU A 42 22.61 -19.63 2.91
CA LEU A 42 23.10 -18.38 2.31
C LEU A 42 24.63 -18.28 2.37
N THR A 43 25.32 -19.13 1.60
CA THR A 43 26.79 -19.14 1.51
C THR A 43 27.34 -18.02 0.61
N GLY A 44 27.45 -16.81 1.16
CA GLY A 44 28.22 -15.72 0.55
C GLY A 44 29.73 -15.84 0.82
N ARG A 45 30.56 -15.00 0.16
CA ARG A 45 32.02 -14.93 0.37
C ARG A 45 32.48 -14.42 1.75
N ARG A 46 31.56 -14.23 2.70
CA ARG A 46 31.88 -13.94 4.11
C ARG A 46 31.14 -14.99 4.95
N PRO A 47 31.80 -15.61 5.95
CA PRO A 47 31.12 -16.56 6.82
C PRO A 47 29.90 -15.89 7.47
N THR A 48 28.76 -16.55 7.36
CA THR A 48 27.62 -16.32 8.24
C THR A 48 28.05 -16.82 9.61
N PHE A 49 28.43 -15.90 10.49
CA PHE A 49 28.67 -16.22 11.90
C PHE A 49 27.40 -16.87 12.45
N HIS A 50 27.53 -18.07 13.00
CA HIS A 50 26.45 -18.70 13.74
C HIS A 50 26.23 -17.92 15.04
N GLU A 51 25.01 -17.94 15.58
CA GLU A 51 24.69 -17.22 16.83
C GLU A 51 25.64 -17.63 17.96
N ASP A 52 26.00 -18.92 18.05
CA ASP A 52 26.94 -19.46 19.02
C ASP A 52 28.35 -18.84 18.91
N SER A 53 28.88 -18.59 17.70
CA SER A 53 30.24 -18.04 17.57
C SER A 53 30.34 -16.60 18.07
N PHE A 54 29.24 -15.84 18.06
CA PHE A 54 29.20 -14.52 18.72
C PHE A 54 28.64 -14.57 20.15
N ALA A 55 28.01 -15.66 20.59
CA ALA A 55 27.80 -15.94 22.01
C ALA A 55 29.13 -16.23 22.73
N GLU A 56 30.08 -16.87 22.05
CA GLU A 56 31.45 -17.07 22.53
C GLU A 56 32.37 -15.85 22.27
N GLU A 57 32.29 -15.21 21.09
CA GLU A 57 33.04 -13.95 20.81
C GLU A 57 32.37 -12.68 21.38
N ALA A 58 31.32 -12.80 22.21
CA ALA A 58 30.76 -11.72 23.04
C ALA A 58 31.72 -11.24 24.16
N SER A 59 33.02 -11.44 23.99
CA SER A 59 34.13 -10.97 24.83
C SER A 59 34.23 -9.44 24.90
N LEU A 60 33.51 -8.70 24.05
CA LEU A 60 33.26 -7.26 24.19
C LEU A 60 32.15 -6.92 25.22
N THR A 61 31.45 -7.92 25.75
CA THR A 61 30.33 -7.72 26.69
C THR A 61 30.41 -8.58 27.95
N SER A 62 31.31 -9.56 28.03
CA SER A 62 31.40 -10.47 29.16
C SER A 62 32.04 -9.82 30.40
N PHE A 63 31.21 -9.53 31.40
CA PHE A 63 31.67 -9.84 32.75
C PHE A 63 31.72 -11.36 32.87
N ARG A 64 32.82 -11.90 33.40
CA ARG A 64 32.88 -13.32 33.73
C ARG A 64 31.72 -13.61 34.69
N LYS A 65 31.14 -14.80 34.56
CA LYS A 65 30.25 -15.35 35.58
C LYS A 65 31.13 -15.76 36.76
N ASP A 66 31.59 -14.76 37.52
CA ASP A 66 32.35 -14.99 38.73
C ASP A 66 31.50 -15.81 39.70
N LYS A 67 32.16 -16.68 40.46
CA LYS A 67 31.49 -17.64 41.36
C LYS A 67 30.51 -16.89 42.27
N GLU A 68 29.32 -17.47 42.46
CA GLU A 68 28.25 -16.91 43.28
C GLU A 68 28.76 -16.44 44.66
N LYS A 69 28.99 -15.13 44.76
CA LYS A 69 29.00 -14.37 46.01
C LYS A 69 27.64 -13.70 46.08
N ASP A 70 26.79 -14.19 46.98
CA ASP A 70 25.44 -13.64 47.17
C ASP A 70 25.41 -12.38 48.05
N GLU A 71 26.45 -12.15 48.85
CA GLU A 71 26.49 -11.06 49.83
C GLU A 71 27.18 -9.80 49.26
N GLY A 72 26.40 -8.92 48.62
CA GLY A 72 26.82 -7.56 48.24
C GLY A 72 26.17 -7.04 46.95
N GLN A 73 26.00 -7.92 45.95
CA GLN A 73 25.55 -7.56 44.61
C GLN A 73 24.20 -6.84 44.59
N LEU A 74 24.12 -5.77 43.79
CA LEU A 74 22.85 -5.12 43.48
C LEU A 74 22.12 -5.91 42.36
N LYS A 75 21.23 -6.84 42.71
CA LYS A 75 20.49 -7.65 41.73
C LYS A 75 19.07 -7.12 41.48
N PRO A 76 18.64 -6.90 40.21
CA PRO A 76 17.24 -6.63 39.89
C PRO A 76 16.35 -7.83 40.21
N ARG A 77 15.34 -7.64 41.06
CA ARG A 77 14.32 -8.65 41.38
C ARG A 77 13.15 -8.61 40.39
N THR A 78 12.68 -7.41 40.06
CA THR A 78 11.63 -7.18 39.05
C THR A 78 11.93 -5.91 38.26
N VAL A 79 11.55 -5.92 36.99
CA VAL A 79 11.65 -4.77 36.09
C VAL A 79 10.28 -4.57 35.45
N ASP A 80 9.62 -3.46 35.77
CA ASP A 80 8.42 -3.04 35.07
C ASP A 80 8.78 -2.01 33.99
N LEU A 81 8.21 -2.18 32.81
CA LEU A 81 8.39 -1.31 31.65
C LEU A 81 7.24 -0.30 31.49
N SER A 82 6.50 -0.03 32.59
CA SER A 82 5.34 0.89 32.68
C SER A 82 4.40 0.81 31.46
N ARG A 83 4.13 -0.42 30.97
CA ARG A 83 3.71 -0.68 29.57
C ARG A 83 2.51 0.15 29.13
N THR A 84 1.47 0.25 29.98
CA THR A 84 0.24 0.98 29.68
C THR A 84 0.47 2.48 29.53
N VAL A 85 1.22 3.08 30.46
CA VAL A 85 1.53 4.52 30.48
C VAL A 85 2.39 4.88 29.26
N ASN A 86 3.47 4.11 29.04
CA ASN A 86 4.36 4.31 27.90
C ASN A 86 3.64 4.16 26.56
N ARG A 87 2.83 3.11 26.39
CA ARG A 87 2.05 2.91 25.16
C ARG A 87 1.05 4.03 24.89
N SER A 88 0.44 4.59 25.93
CA SER A 88 -0.45 5.75 25.79
C SER A 88 0.34 6.99 25.37
N ALA A 89 1.46 7.29 26.04
CA ALA A 89 2.29 8.46 25.74
C ALA A 89 2.95 8.40 24.34
N HIS A 90 3.31 7.20 23.87
CA HIS A 90 3.94 6.97 22.57
C HIS A 90 2.93 6.77 21.43
N HIS A 91 1.61 6.82 21.68
CA HIS A 91 0.58 6.54 20.66
C HIS A 91 0.76 5.14 20.02
N THR A 92 0.98 4.13 20.87
CA THR A 92 1.20 2.72 20.51
C THR A 92 0.30 1.75 21.31
N ASN A 93 -0.73 2.28 21.97
CA ASN A 93 -1.73 1.51 22.73
C ASN A 93 -2.58 0.57 21.87
N ASN A 94 -2.77 0.87 20.58
CA ASN A 94 -3.62 0.07 19.68
C ASN A 94 -2.97 -1.24 19.18
N TYR A 95 -1.63 -1.37 19.23
CA TYR A 95 -0.93 -2.56 18.72
C TYR A 95 -1.33 -3.81 19.52
N GLU A 96 -1.98 -4.77 18.87
CA GLU A 96 -2.45 -6.07 19.42
C GLU A 96 -1.28 -7.06 19.65
N ILE A 97 -0.20 -6.59 20.30
CA ILE A 97 1.03 -7.33 20.61
C ILE A 97 1.31 -7.15 22.12
N PRO A 98 1.81 -8.16 22.87
CA PRO A 98 2.04 -8.00 24.31
C PRO A 98 3.29 -7.18 24.68
N ASN A 99 4.33 -7.21 23.84
CA ASN A 99 5.60 -6.50 24.06
C ASN A 99 5.43 -4.97 24.15
N LEU A 100 6.37 -4.28 24.80
CA LEU A 100 6.38 -2.81 24.76
C LEU A 100 6.73 -2.33 23.34
N VAL A 101 5.94 -1.39 22.82
CA VAL A 101 6.17 -0.71 21.53
C VAL A 101 6.34 0.77 21.81
N LEU A 102 7.46 1.36 21.39
CA LEU A 102 7.86 2.74 21.62
C LEU A 102 8.17 3.46 20.30
N ARG A 103 8.10 4.78 20.29
CA ARG A 103 8.57 5.63 19.20
C ARG A 103 9.91 6.27 19.59
N ARG A 104 10.85 6.29 18.65
CA ARG A 104 12.20 6.83 18.87
C ARG A 104 12.21 8.34 19.20
N GLY A 105 13.26 8.82 19.86
CA GLY A 105 13.41 10.24 20.24
C GLY A 105 12.53 10.69 21.41
N GLN A 106 11.67 9.83 21.94
CA GLN A 106 10.74 10.15 23.02
C GLN A 106 11.07 9.36 24.29
N ALA A 107 10.92 10.00 25.44
CA ALA A 107 11.19 9.39 26.73
C ALA A 107 10.12 8.35 27.13
N PHE A 108 10.54 7.28 27.79
CA PHE A 108 9.69 6.26 28.39
C PHE A 108 10.15 5.93 29.81
N GLU A 109 9.24 5.45 30.65
CA GLU A 109 9.52 5.12 32.05
C GLU A 109 9.77 3.62 32.25
N MET A 110 10.65 3.26 33.20
CA MET A 110 10.75 1.89 33.71
C MET A 110 11.09 1.91 35.21
N VAL A 111 10.58 0.93 35.96
CA VAL A 111 10.84 0.76 37.39
C VAL A 111 11.65 -0.50 37.62
N ILE A 112 12.81 -0.37 38.25
CA ILE A 112 13.66 -1.50 38.66
C ILE A 112 13.52 -1.65 40.18
N THR A 113 13.01 -2.78 40.65
CA THR A 113 13.03 -3.13 42.07
C THR A 113 14.15 -4.13 42.31
N PHE A 114 15.11 -3.76 43.17
CA PHE A 114 16.26 -4.56 43.53
C PHE A 114 15.99 -5.45 44.76
N GLU A 115 16.87 -6.43 44.99
CA GLU A 115 16.79 -7.29 46.19
C GLU A 115 17.10 -6.53 47.49
N ARG A 116 18.01 -5.56 47.44
CA ARG A 116 18.36 -4.64 48.54
C ARG A 116 18.05 -3.18 48.20
N ALA A 117 18.24 -2.27 49.16
CA ALA A 117 18.12 -0.83 48.92
C ALA A 117 19.20 -0.34 47.94
N PHE A 118 18.84 0.65 47.11
CA PHE A 118 19.74 1.29 46.15
C PHE A 118 20.48 2.48 46.78
N ASN A 119 21.81 2.41 46.83
CA ASN A 119 22.66 3.48 47.35
C ASN A 119 23.23 4.31 46.21
N VAL A 120 22.69 5.51 45.97
CA VAL A 120 23.09 6.42 44.87
C VAL A 120 24.60 6.75 44.85
N LYS A 121 25.33 6.58 45.96
CA LYS A 121 26.79 6.83 46.05
C LYS A 121 27.67 5.63 45.69
N GLU A 122 27.19 4.42 45.91
CA GLU A 122 27.95 3.17 45.75
C GLU A 122 27.43 2.35 44.56
N ASP A 123 26.17 2.52 44.18
CA ASP A 123 25.51 1.76 43.14
C ASP A 123 25.36 2.58 41.85
N SER A 124 25.59 1.92 40.72
CA SER A 124 25.35 2.47 39.39
C SER A 124 24.65 1.47 38.48
N ILE A 125 23.93 2.02 37.50
CA ILE A 125 23.12 1.27 36.53
C ILE A 125 23.61 1.62 35.12
N ILE A 126 23.78 0.63 34.27
CA ILE A 126 24.07 0.80 32.85
C ILE A 126 23.03 -0.01 32.07
N LEU A 127 22.12 0.69 31.38
CA LEU A 127 21.16 0.06 30.49
C LEU A 127 21.85 -0.24 29.15
N LYS A 128 21.57 -1.42 28.58
CA LYS A 128 22.08 -1.84 27.28
C LYS A 128 20.93 -2.33 26.40
N PHE A 129 20.82 -1.74 25.22
CA PHE A 129 19.84 -2.09 24.19
C PHE A 129 20.56 -2.70 22.99
N VAL A 130 20.14 -3.89 22.57
CA VAL A 130 20.79 -4.68 21.51
C VAL A 130 19.78 -4.99 20.40
N THR A 131 20.14 -4.74 19.14
CA THR A 131 19.28 -5.01 17.97
C THR A 131 20.08 -5.48 16.76
N GLY A 132 19.39 -6.05 15.78
CA GLY A 132 19.97 -6.49 14.51
C GLY A 132 20.60 -7.88 14.56
N SER A 133 21.01 -8.36 13.38
CA SER A 133 21.52 -9.71 13.16
C SER A 133 22.99 -9.90 13.53
N ARG A 134 23.76 -8.80 13.60
CA ARG A 134 25.17 -8.77 14.00
C ARG A 134 25.43 -7.51 14.83
N PRO A 135 25.01 -7.52 16.11
CA PRO A 135 25.01 -6.33 16.94
C PRO A 135 26.42 -5.81 17.22
N LEU A 136 26.67 -4.53 16.92
CA LEU A 136 27.96 -3.87 17.12
C LEU A 136 27.76 -2.43 17.62
N GLN A 137 28.51 -2.05 18.66
CA GLN A 137 28.47 -0.68 19.20
C GLN A 137 28.92 0.37 18.16
N SER A 138 29.94 0.03 17.36
CA SER A 138 30.43 0.86 16.24
C SER A 138 29.42 1.05 15.10
N LYS A 139 28.26 0.39 15.16
CA LYS A 139 27.15 0.53 14.20
C LYS A 139 25.84 0.96 14.87
N GLY A 140 25.87 1.36 16.14
CA GLY A 140 24.67 1.75 16.91
C GLY A 140 23.68 0.60 17.18
N SER A 141 24.06 -0.65 16.93
CA SER A 141 23.22 -1.85 17.18
C SER A 141 23.45 -2.48 18.55
N VAL A 142 24.50 -2.05 19.26
CA VAL A 142 24.61 -2.18 20.73
C VAL A 142 24.70 -0.77 21.29
N VAL A 143 23.75 -0.39 22.13
CA VAL A 143 23.69 0.94 22.75
C VAL A 143 23.79 0.80 24.26
N SER A 144 24.91 1.23 24.83
CA SER A 144 25.03 1.45 26.28
C SER A 144 24.52 2.86 26.59
N VAL A 145 23.38 2.95 27.27
CA VAL A 145 22.74 4.24 27.61
C VAL A 145 23.49 4.89 28.75
N ARG A 146 23.82 6.18 28.59
CA ARG A 146 24.50 6.98 29.62
C ARG A 146 23.48 7.70 30.50
N LYS A 147 23.90 8.16 31.68
CA LYS A 147 23.13 9.17 32.41
C LYS A 147 23.02 10.42 31.55
N LEU A 148 21.91 11.16 31.68
CA LEU A 148 21.65 12.38 30.92
C LEU A 148 22.78 13.43 31.08
N GLU A 149 23.38 13.49 32.26
CA GLU A 149 24.54 14.35 32.60
C GLU A 149 25.81 14.00 31.79
N ASP A 150 25.97 12.74 31.38
CA ASP A 150 27.14 12.19 30.66
C ASP A 150 26.88 11.96 29.15
N ALA A 151 25.66 12.26 28.70
CA ALA A 151 25.18 12.01 27.34
C ALA A 151 25.41 13.24 26.44
N LEU A 152 25.68 13.01 25.16
CA LEU A 152 25.69 14.10 24.18
C LEU A 152 24.24 14.49 23.83
N PRO A 153 23.98 15.75 23.46
CA PRO A 153 22.65 16.18 23.03
C PRO A 153 22.11 15.32 21.87
N GLY A 154 20.96 14.68 22.09
CA GLY A 154 20.31 13.80 21.11
C GLY A 154 20.73 12.33 21.15
N ASP A 155 21.72 11.94 21.95
CA ASP A 155 22.09 10.54 22.18
C ASP A 155 21.07 9.82 23.09
N TRP A 156 21.16 8.49 23.12
CA TRP A 156 20.46 7.67 24.11
C TRP A 156 20.91 8.03 25.53
N SER A 157 19.96 8.42 26.35
CA SER A 157 20.18 8.89 27.72
C SER A 157 19.15 8.31 28.69
N TYR A 158 19.49 8.27 29.98
CA TYR A 158 18.54 8.01 31.05
C TYR A 158 18.74 8.97 32.22
N GLU A 159 17.68 9.26 32.96
CA GLU A 159 17.72 9.98 34.24
C GLU A 159 17.04 9.15 35.34
N ILE A 160 17.51 9.29 36.58
CA ILE A 160 16.87 8.68 37.74
C ILE A 160 15.79 9.67 38.22
N SER A 161 14.53 9.32 37.99
CA SER A 161 13.39 10.18 38.34
C SER A 161 12.97 10.04 39.81
N SER A 162 13.15 8.85 40.40
CA SER A 162 12.93 8.62 41.84
C SER A 162 13.70 7.40 42.35
N VAL A 163 14.04 7.42 43.64
CA VAL A 163 14.58 6.29 44.40
C VAL A 163 13.75 6.12 45.66
N MET A 164 13.17 4.94 45.85
CA MET A 164 12.30 4.58 46.97
C MET A 164 12.78 3.25 47.55
N GLU A 165 13.67 3.32 48.55
CA GLU A 165 14.39 2.17 49.13
C GLU A 165 15.03 1.25 48.08
N ARG A 166 14.32 0.19 47.67
CA ARG A 166 14.76 -0.84 46.72
C ARG A 166 14.31 -0.56 45.29
N SER A 167 13.40 0.38 45.06
CA SER A 167 12.84 0.69 43.76
C SER A 167 13.47 1.96 43.19
N VAL A 168 13.93 1.88 41.94
CA VAL A 168 14.49 3.00 41.17
C VAL A 168 13.66 3.18 39.91
N THR A 169 13.09 4.37 39.73
CA THR A 169 12.35 4.73 38.52
C THR A 169 13.28 5.48 37.57
N LEU A 170 13.49 4.93 36.38
CA LEU A 170 14.28 5.53 35.32
C LEU A 170 13.37 6.11 34.23
N LYS A 171 13.74 7.27 33.72
CA LYS A 171 13.18 7.83 32.50
C LYS A 171 14.25 7.77 31.41
N VAL A 172 13.99 6.96 30.38
CA VAL A 172 14.95 6.59 29.34
C VAL A 172 14.52 7.22 28.02
N THR A 173 15.42 7.88 27.30
CA THR A 173 15.15 8.53 26.02
C THR A 173 16.06 7.92 24.96
N SER A 174 15.48 7.39 23.88
CA SER A 174 16.28 6.95 22.73
C SER A 174 16.72 8.13 21.89
N ALA A 175 17.80 7.99 21.12
CA ALA A 175 18.12 8.95 20.07
C ALA A 175 16.98 9.02 19.03
N ALA A 176 16.75 10.21 18.45
CA ALA A 176 15.74 10.42 17.42
C ALA A 176 16.08 9.73 16.08
N ASN A 177 17.36 9.42 15.86
CA ASN A 177 17.87 8.63 14.73
C ASN A 177 18.22 7.18 15.13
N ALA A 178 17.60 6.65 16.19
CA ALA A 178 17.77 5.25 16.58
C ALA A 178 17.31 4.29 15.47
N ILE A 179 17.93 3.10 15.44
CA ILE A 179 17.56 1.99 14.55
C ILE A 179 16.12 1.56 14.86
N VAL A 180 15.28 1.43 13.84
CA VAL A 180 13.93 0.86 13.98
C VAL A 180 14.02 -0.66 13.92
N GLY A 181 13.45 -1.34 14.92
CA GLY A 181 13.66 -2.77 15.12
C GLY A 181 13.16 -3.32 16.45
N ARG A 182 13.40 -4.62 16.64
CA ARG A 182 13.25 -5.36 17.89
C ARG A 182 14.53 -5.23 18.71
N TYR A 183 14.40 -4.91 20.00
CA TYR A 183 15.51 -4.69 20.92
C TYR A 183 15.44 -5.63 22.12
N GLU A 184 16.54 -6.32 22.39
CA GLU A 184 16.78 -6.95 23.69
C GLU A 184 17.26 -5.89 24.68
N MET A 185 16.82 -5.99 25.94
CA MET A 185 17.24 -5.08 27.02
C MET A 185 18.01 -5.82 28.11
N PHE A 186 19.17 -5.27 28.47
CA PHE A 186 20.01 -5.72 29.57
C PHE A 186 20.24 -4.58 30.57
N ILE A 187 20.39 -4.94 31.84
CA ILE A 187 20.72 -4.03 32.93
C ILE A 187 22.00 -4.55 33.58
N ASP A 188 23.09 -3.82 33.41
CA ASP A 188 24.33 -4.03 34.16
C ASP A 188 24.26 -3.17 35.42
N SER A 189 24.16 -3.79 36.58
CA SER A 189 24.25 -3.14 37.88
C SER A 189 25.64 -3.34 38.48
N ILE A 190 26.22 -2.25 39.00
CA ILE A 190 27.57 -2.23 39.56
C ILE A 190 27.49 -1.64 40.96
N HIS A 191 27.91 -2.42 41.96
CA HIS A 191 28.13 -1.96 43.33
C HIS A 191 29.62 -1.73 43.54
N GLN A 192 29.99 -0.49 43.82
CA GLN A 192 31.35 -0.05 44.14
C GLN A 192 31.38 0.33 45.63
N PRO A 193 31.75 -0.59 46.54
CA PRO A 193 31.95 -0.24 47.94
C PRO A 193 33.14 0.71 48.10
N ILE A 194 33.17 1.43 49.23
CA ILE A 194 34.24 2.37 49.60
C ILE A 194 35.60 1.65 49.71
N GLU A 195 35.58 0.41 50.23
CA GLU A 195 36.73 -0.50 50.26
C GLU A 195 36.29 -1.84 49.65
N GLY A 196 36.98 -2.29 48.60
CA GLY A 196 36.71 -3.57 47.93
C GLY A 196 36.76 -3.53 46.41
N GLU A 197 36.58 -4.69 45.79
CA GLU A 197 36.44 -4.80 44.34
C GLU A 197 35.00 -4.46 43.90
N ALA A 198 34.85 -3.95 42.68
CA ALA A 198 33.55 -3.61 42.10
C ALA A 198 32.74 -4.89 41.82
N GLU A 199 31.64 -5.09 42.53
CA GLU A 199 30.73 -6.21 42.30
C GLU A 199 29.74 -5.90 41.18
N LYS A 200 29.51 -6.86 40.27
CA LYS A 200 28.77 -6.60 39.02
C LYS A 200 27.79 -7.72 38.73
N HIS A 201 26.60 -7.33 38.31
CA HIS A 201 25.52 -8.24 37.95
C HIS A 201 24.89 -7.81 36.62
N ARG A 202 24.51 -8.78 35.79
CA ARG A 202 23.76 -8.55 34.54
C ARG A 202 22.41 -9.24 34.60
N TYR A 203 21.35 -8.44 34.48
CA TYR A 203 19.99 -8.91 34.24
C TYR A 203 19.67 -8.80 32.74
N LYS A 204 19.04 -9.82 32.15
CA LYS A 204 18.41 -9.76 30.82
C LYS A 204 16.89 -9.71 31.02
N HIS A 205 16.21 -8.74 30.42
CA HIS A 205 14.75 -8.70 30.44
C HIS A 205 14.16 -9.81 29.55
N PRO A 206 13.09 -10.51 29.99
CA PRO A 206 12.53 -11.63 29.23
C PRO A 206 11.85 -11.21 27.92
N ASP A 207 11.19 -10.05 27.90
CA ASP A 207 10.51 -9.52 26.71
C ASP A 207 11.42 -8.57 25.93
N ASP A 208 11.33 -8.65 24.59
CA ASP A 208 11.84 -7.62 23.69
C ASP A 208 11.00 -6.35 23.72
N ILE A 209 11.63 -5.23 23.34
CA ILE A 209 11.00 -3.92 23.12
C ILE A 209 11.06 -3.61 21.62
N TYR A 210 9.95 -3.16 21.03
CA TYR A 210 9.89 -2.68 19.66
C TYR A 210 10.08 -1.16 19.61
N LEU A 211 11.03 -0.68 18.82
CA LEU A 211 11.24 0.75 18.59
C LEU A 211 10.86 1.09 17.14
N VAL A 212 9.94 2.02 16.95
CA VAL A 212 9.41 2.46 15.65
C VAL A 212 9.64 3.96 15.41
N PHE A 213 9.35 4.44 14.19
CA PHE A 213 9.52 5.85 13.82
C PHE A 213 8.55 6.77 14.59
N ASN A 214 8.94 8.05 14.77
CA ASN A 214 8.21 9.02 15.58
C ASN A 214 7.76 10.30 14.84
N PRO A 215 6.57 10.29 14.22
CA PRO A 215 5.95 11.47 13.62
C PRO A 215 5.67 12.64 14.58
N TRP A 216 5.71 12.43 15.89
CA TRP A 216 5.49 13.45 16.92
C TRP A 216 6.78 14.12 17.42
N ASN A 217 7.97 13.64 17.01
CA ASN A 217 9.26 14.18 17.46
C ASN A 217 9.92 15.01 16.35
N GLU A 218 10.15 16.32 16.58
CA GLU A 218 10.74 17.24 15.61
C GLU A 218 12.14 16.82 15.10
N GLY A 219 12.89 16.11 15.95
CA GLY A 219 14.20 15.55 15.63
C GLY A 219 14.15 14.31 14.74
N ASP A 220 12.98 13.66 14.58
CA ASP A 220 12.81 12.55 13.65
C ASP A 220 12.74 13.05 12.20
N GLU A 221 13.22 12.24 11.27
CA GLU A 221 13.14 12.46 9.83
C GLU A 221 11.70 12.28 9.30
N VAL A 222 10.80 11.60 10.04
CA VAL A 222 9.37 11.48 9.68
C VAL A 222 8.45 12.47 10.39
N TYR A 223 8.99 13.49 11.08
CA TYR A 223 8.20 14.48 11.80
C TYR A 223 7.11 15.13 10.92
N MET A 224 5.87 15.12 11.40
CA MET A 224 4.71 15.67 10.72
C MET A 224 3.97 16.58 11.70
N GLU A 225 4.07 17.90 11.53
CA GLU A 225 3.59 18.89 12.50
C GLU A 225 2.06 18.87 12.73
N ASN A 226 1.28 18.65 11.67
CA ASN A 226 -0.18 18.67 11.72
C ASN A 226 -0.73 17.40 12.39
N SER A 227 -1.47 17.54 13.49
CA SER A 227 -2.08 16.43 14.23
C SER A 227 -3.12 15.65 13.41
N THR A 228 -3.92 16.32 12.59
CA THR A 228 -4.95 15.68 11.76
C THR A 228 -4.30 14.80 10.68
N GLU A 229 -3.17 15.24 10.14
CA GLU A 229 -2.37 14.46 9.19
C GLU A 229 -1.69 13.27 9.90
N ARG A 230 -1.16 13.42 11.12
CA ARG A 230 -0.64 12.28 11.92
C ARG A 230 -1.73 11.25 12.20
N ASP A 231 -2.91 11.70 12.61
CA ASP A 231 -4.05 10.85 12.89
C ASP A 231 -4.53 10.09 11.64
N GLU A 232 -4.57 10.76 10.48
CA GLU A 232 -4.94 10.13 9.20
C GLU A 232 -3.88 9.16 8.68
N HIS A 233 -2.61 9.57 8.71
CA HIS A 233 -1.53 8.92 7.98
C HIS A 233 -0.70 7.95 8.82
N VAL A 234 -0.93 7.88 10.13
CA VAL A 234 -0.28 6.94 11.06
C VAL A 234 -1.31 6.13 11.86
N LEU A 235 -2.30 6.78 12.46
CA LEU A 235 -3.22 6.13 13.41
C LEU A 235 -4.52 5.58 12.78
N ARG A 236 -4.97 6.11 11.65
CA ARG A 236 -6.20 5.62 10.99
C ARG A 236 -5.96 4.24 10.39
N GLU A 237 -6.80 3.28 10.73
CA GLU A 237 -6.68 1.89 10.26
C GLU A 237 -7.57 1.56 9.05
N THR A 238 -8.47 2.47 8.65
CA THR A 238 -9.22 2.34 7.39
C THR A 238 -8.94 3.49 6.43
N GLY A 239 -8.94 3.16 5.14
CA GLY A 239 -8.69 4.07 4.03
C GLY A 239 -9.83 4.13 3.03
N ARG A 240 -9.59 4.89 1.97
CA ARG A 240 -10.38 4.95 0.75
C ARG A 240 -9.38 4.96 -0.40
N ILE A 241 -9.60 4.10 -1.39
CA ILE A 241 -8.82 4.05 -2.62
C ILE A 241 -9.80 4.33 -3.76
N TRP A 242 -9.44 5.25 -4.64
CA TRP A 242 -10.25 5.56 -5.82
C TRP A 242 -9.82 4.63 -6.95
N LEU A 243 -10.81 4.00 -7.57
CA LEU A 243 -10.72 3.21 -8.80
C LEU A 243 -11.72 3.81 -9.79
N GLY A 244 -11.92 3.18 -10.95
CA GLY A 244 -12.88 3.68 -11.96
C GLY A 244 -12.18 4.45 -13.07
N THR A 245 -12.87 5.43 -13.66
CA THR A 245 -12.28 6.34 -14.65
C THR A 245 -12.51 7.80 -14.28
N VAL A 246 -11.88 8.71 -15.01
CA VAL A 246 -12.00 10.17 -14.87
C VAL A 246 -13.49 10.56 -14.84
N GLY A 247 -13.92 11.22 -13.77
CA GLY A 247 -15.32 11.64 -13.57
C GLY A 247 -16.33 10.53 -13.21
N LYS A 248 -15.98 9.23 -13.30
CA LYS A 248 -16.83 8.10 -12.86
C LYS A 248 -16.04 7.22 -11.88
N PHE A 249 -15.89 7.73 -10.66
CA PHE A 249 -15.12 7.08 -9.61
C PHE A 249 -15.84 5.90 -8.97
N CYS A 250 -15.07 4.86 -8.66
CA CYS A 250 -15.45 3.75 -7.79
C CYS A 250 -14.63 3.87 -6.50
N VAL A 251 -15.28 4.01 -5.34
CA VAL A 251 -14.58 4.14 -4.06
C VAL A 251 -14.47 2.78 -3.41
N ARG A 252 -13.25 2.35 -3.11
CA ARG A 252 -12.96 1.11 -2.37
C ARG A 252 -12.49 1.45 -0.95
N PRO A 253 -13.32 1.25 0.09
CA PRO A 253 -12.85 1.23 1.47
C PRO A 253 -11.83 0.09 1.66
N TRP A 254 -10.84 0.32 2.52
CA TRP A 254 -9.78 -0.65 2.78
C TRP A 254 -9.43 -0.70 4.26
N ASN A 255 -9.35 -1.89 4.84
CA ASN A 255 -8.82 -2.12 6.19
C ASN A 255 -7.29 -2.26 6.12
N PHE A 256 -6.54 -1.19 6.42
CA PHE A 256 -5.09 -1.30 6.60
C PHE A 256 -4.78 -2.18 7.82
N GLY A 257 -5.45 -1.92 8.95
CA GLY A 257 -5.30 -2.75 10.16
C GLY A 257 -3.86 -2.81 10.67
N GLN A 258 -3.07 -1.74 10.55
CA GLN A 258 -1.63 -1.76 10.88
C GLN A 258 -1.30 -2.10 12.33
N PHE A 259 -2.30 -2.07 13.22
CA PHE A 259 -2.18 -2.45 14.63
C PHE A 259 -2.74 -3.84 14.96
N ASP A 260 -3.36 -4.53 13.99
CA ASP A 260 -3.67 -5.97 14.11
C ASP A 260 -2.36 -6.74 14.38
N ASP A 261 -2.45 -7.84 15.14
CA ASP A 261 -1.31 -8.52 15.75
C ASP A 261 -0.21 -8.90 14.73
N VAL A 262 -0.60 -9.34 13.53
CA VAL A 262 0.33 -9.74 12.45
C VAL A 262 1.15 -8.60 11.83
N CYS A 263 0.69 -7.35 11.84
CA CYS A 263 1.21 -6.31 10.93
C CYS A 263 2.62 -5.82 11.31
N LEU A 264 2.89 -5.52 12.58
CA LEU A 264 4.24 -5.09 13.01
C LEU A 264 5.26 -6.24 12.90
N PHE A 265 4.88 -7.47 13.25
CA PHE A 265 5.74 -8.65 13.07
C PHE A 265 6.08 -8.88 11.60
N ALA A 266 5.10 -8.73 10.69
CA ALA A 266 5.35 -8.83 9.25
C ALA A 266 6.31 -7.73 8.78
N ALA A 267 6.15 -6.49 9.23
CA ALA A 267 7.06 -5.39 8.87
C ALA A 267 8.49 -5.66 9.33
N MET A 268 8.69 -6.09 10.58
CA MET A 268 10.02 -6.43 11.11
C MET A 268 10.66 -7.62 10.37
N ALA A 269 9.89 -8.68 10.11
CA ALA A 269 10.34 -9.84 9.34
C ALA A 269 10.72 -9.47 7.89
N LEU A 270 9.99 -8.54 7.27
CA LEU A 270 10.27 -8.06 5.91
C LEU A 270 11.50 -7.16 5.85
N LEU A 271 11.78 -6.35 6.89
CA LEU A 271 13.05 -5.61 7.00
C LEU A 271 14.27 -6.53 7.15
N GLU A 272 14.14 -7.64 7.86
CA GLU A 272 15.20 -8.66 7.92
C GLU A 272 15.38 -9.39 6.58
N LYS A 273 14.29 -9.58 5.85
CA LYS A 273 14.26 -10.23 4.53
C LYS A 273 14.75 -9.35 3.38
N SER A 274 14.65 -8.03 3.50
CA SER A 274 15.00 -7.07 2.44
C SER A 274 16.49 -6.90 2.18
N GLU A 275 17.33 -7.63 2.93
CA GLU A 275 18.81 -7.49 2.94
C GLU A 275 19.29 -6.10 3.38
N LEU A 276 18.41 -5.26 3.93
CA LEU A 276 18.74 -3.95 4.46
C LEU A 276 19.58 -4.10 5.74
N GLY A 277 20.81 -3.60 5.69
CA GLY A 277 21.74 -3.67 6.82
C GLY A 277 21.17 -2.99 8.06
N ASP A 278 21.36 -3.61 9.23
CA ASP A 278 20.68 -3.24 10.49
C ASP A 278 20.77 -1.74 10.83
N GLN A 279 21.94 -1.11 10.65
CA GLN A 279 22.13 0.33 10.85
C GLN A 279 21.27 1.20 9.91
N ALA A 280 21.08 0.79 8.66
CA ALA A 280 20.32 1.55 7.66
C ALA A 280 18.80 1.56 7.93
N ARG A 281 18.31 0.72 8.85
CA ARG A 281 16.91 0.78 9.34
C ARG A 281 16.63 2.02 10.19
N ASN A 282 17.64 2.84 10.51
CA ASN A 282 17.41 4.15 11.12
C ASN A 282 16.99 5.23 10.12
N ASN A 283 17.09 4.98 8.81
CA ASN A 283 16.81 5.95 7.76
C ASN A 283 15.47 5.59 7.07
N PRO A 284 14.46 6.48 7.09
CA PRO A 284 13.14 6.18 6.53
C PRO A 284 13.16 6.09 5.00
N VAL A 285 14.07 6.79 4.30
CA VAL A 285 14.25 6.66 2.84
C VAL A 285 14.63 5.22 2.48
N GLN A 286 15.58 4.65 3.22
CA GLN A 286 16.05 3.29 3.02
C GLN A 286 15.00 2.25 3.44
N VAL A 287 14.27 2.49 4.53
CA VAL A 287 13.15 1.64 4.97
C VAL A 287 12.01 1.63 3.95
N VAL A 288 11.57 2.80 3.44
CA VAL A 288 10.53 2.87 2.40
C VAL A 288 10.96 2.12 1.14
N ARG A 289 12.20 2.33 0.67
CA ARG A 289 12.75 1.62 -0.48
C ARG A 289 12.82 0.10 -0.26
N ALA A 290 13.24 -0.33 0.92
CA ALA A 290 13.33 -1.74 1.29
C ALA A 290 11.95 -2.42 1.35
N ILE A 291 10.97 -1.80 2.01
CA ILE A 291 9.59 -2.30 2.09
C ILE A 291 8.96 -2.35 0.69
N CYS A 292 9.09 -1.27 -0.10
CA CYS A 292 8.60 -1.20 -1.47
C CYS A 292 9.06 -2.38 -2.33
N ARG A 293 10.34 -2.75 -2.23
CA ARG A 293 10.93 -3.88 -2.95
C ARG A 293 10.37 -5.25 -2.52
N VAL A 294 10.15 -5.48 -1.22
CA VAL A 294 9.77 -6.81 -0.71
C VAL A 294 8.27 -7.12 -0.72
N ILE A 295 7.41 -6.17 -1.14
CA ILE A 295 5.99 -6.50 -1.35
C ILE A 295 5.83 -7.44 -2.55
N ASN A 296 6.54 -7.19 -3.64
CA ASN A 296 6.46 -8.01 -4.85
C ASN A 296 7.20 -9.35 -4.69
N SER A 297 6.50 -10.46 -4.85
CA SER A 297 7.09 -11.81 -4.81
C SER A 297 7.68 -12.27 -6.14
N THR A 298 7.37 -11.60 -7.25
CA THR A 298 7.58 -12.12 -8.61
C THR A 298 9.06 -12.30 -8.99
N GLU A 299 9.99 -11.56 -8.38
CA GLU A 299 11.44 -11.70 -8.65
C GLU A 299 12.18 -12.75 -7.84
N ARG A 300 11.72 -13.01 -6.60
CA ARG A 300 12.56 -13.61 -5.55
C ARG A 300 11.87 -14.75 -4.80
N ASP A 301 10.73 -15.25 -5.29
CA ASP A 301 9.90 -16.31 -4.68
C ASP A 301 9.54 -16.10 -3.20
N SER A 302 9.65 -14.85 -2.72
CA SER A 302 9.79 -14.59 -1.29
C SER A 302 9.27 -13.23 -0.82
N GLY A 303 8.71 -12.42 -1.71
CA GLY A 303 7.94 -11.21 -1.35
C GLY A 303 6.53 -11.54 -0.86
N VAL A 304 5.76 -10.51 -0.51
CA VAL A 304 4.44 -10.67 0.13
C VAL A 304 3.34 -11.12 -0.85
N LEU A 305 3.30 -10.56 -2.06
CA LEU A 305 2.19 -10.68 -3.01
C LEU A 305 2.67 -11.13 -4.40
N CYS A 306 1.91 -12.01 -5.04
CA CYS A 306 2.06 -12.35 -6.45
C CYS A 306 1.13 -11.47 -7.29
N GLY A 307 1.65 -10.82 -8.34
CA GLY A 307 0.85 -10.03 -9.28
C GLY A 307 0.08 -10.91 -10.26
N ASN A 308 -1.15 -10.54 -10.63
CA ASN A 308 -1.90 -11.20 -11.71
C ASN A 308 -3.00 -10.30 -12.30
N TRP A 309 -2.94 -10.08 -13.62
CA TRP A 309 -3.86 -9.26 -14.43
C TRP A 309 -4.54 -10.06 -15.56
N SER A 310 -4.56 -11.39 -15.48
CA SER A 310 -5.09 -12.27 -16.54
C SER A 310 -6.61 -12.51 -16.51
N GLY A 311 -7.33 -11.85 -15.60
CA GLY A 311 -8.75 -12.13 -15.29
C GLY A 311 -9.01 -13.48 -14.59
N LYS A 312 -8.00 -14.36 -14.48
CA LYS A 312 -8.13 -15.74 -14.01
C LYS A 312 -7.36 -15.97 -12.71
N TYR A 313 -8.05 -16.48 -11.70
CA TYR A 313 -7.58 -16.52 -10.30
C TYR A 313 -7.89 -17.85 -9.59
N ASP A 314 -8.14 -18.93 -10.34
CA ASP A 314 -8.69 -20.19 -9.79
C ASP A 314 -7.80 -20.88 -8.73
N ASP A 315 -6.51 -20.58 -8.70
CA ASP A 315 -5.52 -21.11 -7.74
C ASP A 315 -5.14 -20.10 -6.63
N GLY A 316 -5.89 -19.01 -6.48
CA GLY A 316 -5.66 -17.97 -5.47
C GLY A 316 -6.91 -17.18 -5.08
N VAL A 317 -6.69 -16.03 -4.45
CA VAL A 317 -7.73 -15.04 -4.16
C VAL A 317 -7.66 -13.96 -5.23
N ALA A 318 -8.80 -13.66 -5.87
CA ALA A 318 -8.86 -12.57 -6.85
C ALA A 318 -8.51 -11.21 -6.20
N PRO A 319 -7.73 -10.34 -6.86
CA PRO A 319 -7.30 -9.04 -6.28
C PRO A 319 -8.45 -8.17 -5.77
N TYR A 320 -9.59 -8.20 -6.46
CA TYR A 320 -10.80 -7.46 -6.09
C TYR A 320 -11.59 -8.05 -4.92
N ALA A 321 -11.21 -9.21 -4.39
CA ALA A 321 -11.88 -9.85 -3.24
C ALA A 321 -11.30 -9.40 -1.88
N TRP A 322 -10.07 -8.89 -1.84
CA TRP A 322 -9.44 -8.42 -0.59
C TRP A 322 -10.10 -7.16 -0.03
N ASN A 323 -10.46 -7.16 1.25
CA ASN A 323 -10.96 -5.97 1.96
C ASN A 323 -9.91 -5.29 2.84
N GLY A 324 -8.78 -5.95 3.10
CA GLY A 324 -7.76 -5.43 3.99
C GLY A 324 -6.41 -6.13 3.87
N SER A 325 -5.39 -5.47 4.44
CA SER A 325 -4.00 -5.91 4.36
C SER A 325 -3.65 -6.99 5.38
N SER A 326 -4.27 -6.98 6.57
CA SER A 326 -3.95 -7.95 7.63
C SER A 326 -4.24 -9.40 7.20
N ALA A 327 -5.24 -9.62 6.35
CA ALA A 327 -5.54 -10.95 5.78
C ALA A 327 -4.37 -11.49 4.92
N ILE A 328 -3.83 -10.63 4.07
CA ILE A 328 -2.70 -10.92 3.18
C ILE A 328 -1.44 -11.18 4.02
N LEU A 329 -1.16 -10.31 5.00
CA LEU A 329 0.00 -10.45 5.88
C LEU A 329 -0.07 -11.69 6.77
N GLU A 330 -1.26 -12.02 7.30
CA GLU A 330 -1.51 -13.25 8.05
C GLU A 330 -1.27 -14.50 7.17
N GLU A 331 -1.75 -14.51 5.92
CA GLU A 331 -1.51 -15.61 4.99
C GLU A 331 -0.03 -15.75 4.63
N PHE A 332 0.66 -14.63 4.34
CA PHE A 332 2.10 -14.59 4.08
C PHE A 332 2.91 -15.13 5.28
N LEU A 333 2.57 -14.72 6.50
CA LEU A 333 3.23 -15.22 7.72
C LEU A 333 2.97 -16.72 7.96
N LYS A 334 1.80 -17.25 7.60
CA LYS A 334 1.49 -18.69 7.69
C LYS A 334 2.19 -19.51 6.62
N LYS A 335 2.15 -19.08 5.35
CA LYS A 335 2.64 -19.86 4.20
C LYS A 335 4.12 -19.65 3.88
N ARG A 336 4.71 -18.53 4.34
CA ARG A 336 6.10 -18.08 4.05
C ARG A 336 6.43 -17.93 2.55
N LYS A 337 5.40 -17.79 1.71
CA LYS A 337 5.45 -17.65 0.25
C LYS A 337 4.54 -16.50 -0.18
N GLY A 338 4.77 -15.95 -1.37
CA GLY A 338 3.92 -14.92 -1.96
C GLY A 338 2.45 -15.31 -1.99
N VAL A 339 1.59 -14.40 -1.54
CA VAL A 339 0.14 -14.56 -1.50
C VAL A 339 -0.44 -14.27 -2.88
N LYS A 340 -1.28 -15.18 -3.36
CA LYS A 340 -1.97 -15.09 -4.65
C LYS A 340 -3.37 -14.51 -4.42
N TYR A 341 -3.79 -13.40 -5.02
CA TYR A 341 -3.09 -12.48 -5.93
C TYR A 341 -3.33 -11.01 -5.54
N GLY A 342 -2.51 -10.10 -6.06
CA GLY A 342 -2.68 -8.66 -5.93
C GLY A 342 -2.56 -7.91 -7.26
N GLN A 343 -3.07 -6.67 -7.28
CA GLN A 343 -2.84 -5.65 -8.30
C GLN A 343 -2.44 -4.33 -7.61
N CYS A 344 -2.21 -3.25 -8.35
CA CYS A 344 -1.59 -2.00 -7.86
C CYS A 344 -2.14 -1.50 -6.51
N TRP A 345 -3.48 -1.38 -6.36
CA TRP A 345 -4.09 -0.95 -5.10
C TRP A 345 -3.80 -1.91 -3.93
N THR A 346 -3.67 -3.20 -4.20
CA THR A 346 -3.34 -4.22 -3.20
C THR A 346 -1.87 -4.07 -2.76
N PHE A 347 -0.95 -3.89 -3.71
CA PHE A 347 0.47 -3.63 -3.42
C PHE A 347 0.64 -2.34 -2.62
N ALA A 348 0.03 -1.23 -3.07
CA ALA A 348 0.10 0.07 -2.41
C ALA A 348 -0.51 0.05 -1.00
N ALA A 349 -1.63 -0.64 -0.79
CA ALA A 349 -2.30 -0.71 0.50
C ALA A 349 -1.55 -1.59 1.51
N VAL A 350 -0.97 -2.71 1.07
CA VAL A 350 -0.10 -3.55 1.93
C VAL A 350 1.19 -2.81 2.29
N ALA A 351 1.82 -2.11 1.34
CA ALA A 351 2.99 -1.27 1.63
C ALA A 351 2.65 -0.15 2.64
N THR A 352 1.52 0.54 2.44
CA THR A 352 1.01 1.56 3.36
C THR A 352 0.79 1.00 4.75
N THR A 353 0.25 -0.21 4.87
CA THR A 353 0.02 -0.89 6.16
C THR A 353 1.32 -1.14 6.90
N LEU A 354 2.35 -1.67 6.23
CA LEU A 354 3.64 -1.98 6.84
C LEU A 354 4.38 -0.70 7.25
N LEU A 355 4.32 0.35 6.43
CA LEU A 355 4.97 1.63 6.74
C LEU A 355 4.28 2.36 7.90
N ARG A 356 2.93 2.36 7.95
CA ARG A 356 2.16 2.83 9.11
C ARG A 356 2.45 2.02 10.38
N ALA A 357 2.59 0.69 10.27
CA ALA A 357 2.96 -0.17 11.40
C ALA A 357 4.35 0.19 11.95
N LEU A 358 5.30 0.56 11.07
CA LEU A 358 6.62 1.08 11.42
C LEU A 358 6.60 2.55 11.88
N GLY A 359 5.44 3.23 11.90
CA GLY A 359 5.32 4.62 12.33
C GLY A 359 5.72 5.66 11.29
N ILE A 360 5.88 5.29 10.02
CA ILE A 360 6.08 6.25 8.92
C ILE A 360 4.68 6.74 8.47
N PRO A 361 4.43 8.06 8.36
CA PRO A 361 3.15 8.55 7.84
C PRO A 361 3.06 8.25 6.35
N THR A 362 2.06 7.46 5.95
CA THR A 362 1.94 6.95 4.57
C THR A 362 0.49 6.96 4.08
N ARG A 363 0.26 7.27 2.80
CA ARG A 363 -1.07 7.26 2.15
C ARG A 363 -1.03 6.58 0.77
N CYS A 364 -2.14 5.98 0.37
CA CYS A 364 -2.33 5.53 -1.02
C CYS A 364 -2.71 6.71 -1.91
N VAL A 365 -2.25 6.70 -3.17
CA VAL A 365 -2.57 7.71 -4.17
C VAL A 365 -3.00 7.00 -5.45
N THR A 366 -4.13 7.42 -6.02
CA THR A 366 -4.63 6.98 -7.32
C THR A 366 -4.29 8.00 -8.39
N CYS A 367 -3.75 7.58 -9.53
CA CYS A 367 -3.61 8.38 -10.74
C CYS A 367 -4.56 7.84 -11.82
N PHE A 368 -5.49 8.64 -12.34
CA PHE A 368 -6.36 8.20 -13.44
C PHE A 368 -5.71 8.49 -14.79
N ARG A 369 -5.93 7.57 -15.75
CA ARG A 369 -5.24 7.53 -17.05
C ARG A 369 -3.71 7.57 -16.84
N SER A 370 -3.19 6.64 -16.04
CA SER A 370 -1.75 6.53 -15.78
C SER A 370 -1.08 5.83 -16.97
N SER A 371 0.02 6.38 -17.50
CA SER A 371 0.73 5.75 -18.62
C SER A 371 1.74 4.73 -18.12
N HIS A 372 1.69 3.50 -18.63
CA HIS A 372 2.71 2.50 -18.40
C HIS A 372 3.79 2.60 -19.50
N ASP A 373 4.54 3.70 -19.48
CA ASP A 373 5.65 4.00 -20.39
C ASP A 373 6.92 3.27 -19.90
N SER A 374 7.29 2.20 -20.61
CA SER A 374 8.33 1.24 -20.19
C SER A 374 9.77 1.72 -20.36
N ASP A 375 10.01 2.71 -21.22
CA ASP A 375 11.37 3.16 -21.59
C ASP A 375 11.59 4.67 -21.40
N PHE A 376 10.61 5.35 -20.79
CA PHE A 376 10.57 6.79 -20.54
C PHE A 376 10.54 7.64 -21.82
N SER A 377 10.43 7.04 -23.02
CA SER A 377 11.02 7.56 -24.26
C SER A 377 10.11 8.38 -25.19
N ASN A 378 8.88 8.66 -24.74
CA ASN A 378 7.89 9.66 -25.22
C ASN A 378 6.55 9.06 -25.69
N PRO A 379 5.72 9.75 -26.50
CA PRO A 379 4.26 9.75 -26.33
C PRO A 379 3.59 8.38 -26.51
N ILE A 380 2.46 8.18 -25.84
CA ILE A 380 1.61 6.98 -25.97
C ILE A 380 1.17 6.81 -27.42
N ASN A 381 1.47 5.69 -28.02
CA ASN A 381 1.19 5.43 -29.42
C ASN A 381 -0.13 4.68 -29.59
N ALA A 382 -0.96 5.15 -30.51
CA ALA A 382 -2.20 4.48 -30.94
C ALA A 382 -2.16 4.30 -32.46
N HIS A 383 -2.20 3.05 -32.93
CA HIS A 383 -1.91 2.70 -34.32
C HIS A 383 -3.17 2.34 -35.09
N TRP A 384 -3.26 2.81 -36.34
CA TRP A 384 -4.41 2.66 -37.21
C TRP A 384 -3.95 2.20 -38.58
N SER A 385 -4.63 1.24 -39.20
CA SER A 385 -4.38 0.83 -40.58
C SER A 385 -4.94 1.84 -41.59
N ALA A 386 -4.54 1.71 -42.86
CA ALA A 386 -5.04 2.54 -43.96
C ALA A 386 -6.57 2.48 -44.15
N ASP A 387 -7.20 1.36 -43.78
CA ASP A 387 -8.65 1.12 -43.75
C ASP A 387 -9.30 1.46 -42.39
N ASN A 388 -8.65 2.31 -41.59
CA ASN A 388 -9.14 2.86 -40.32
C ASN A 388 -9.40 1.82 -39.20
N ARG A 389 -8.77 0.64 -39.24
CA ARG A 389 -8.85 -0.38 -38.18
C ARG A 389 -7.69 -0.23 -37.17
N PRO A 390 -7.93 -0.37 -35.84
CA PRO A 390 -6.88 -0.20 -34.83
C PRO A 390 -5.92 -1.40 -34.81
N ARG A 391 -4.61 -1.13 -34.82
CA ARG A 391 -3.53 -2.13 -34.68
C ARG A 391 -3.14 -2.29 -33.21
N LYS A 392 -4.10 -2.80 -32.43
CA LYS A 392 -4.10 -2.94 -30.96
C LYS A 392 -2.84 -3.57 -30.36
N ASN A 393 -2.16 -4.45 -31.10
CA ASN A 393 -0.93 -5.13 -30.68
C ASN A 393 0.33 -4.24 -30.78
N MET A 394 0.20 -3.03 -31.31
CA MET A 394 1.22 -1.99 -31.39
C MET A 394 0.91 -0.81 -30.45
N ASP A 395 -0.28 -0.77 -29.84
CA ASP A 395 -0.71 0.33 -28.97
C ASP A 395 -0.03 0.28 -27.60
N ASP A 396 0.36 1.45 -27.09
CA ASP A 396 0.78 1.58 -25.69
C ASP A 396 -0.40 1.55 -24.72
N ALA A 397 -0.15 1.01 -23.54
CA ALA A 397 -1.15 0.82 -22.50
C ALA A 397 -1.28 2.05 -21.59
N VAL A 398 -2.51 2.60 -21.52
CA VAL A 398 -2.90 3.60 -20.53
C VAL A 398 -3.84 2.93 -19.55
N TRP A 399 -3.42 2.86 -18.29
CA TRP A 399 -4.22 2.29 -17.21
C TRP A 399 -5.34 3.26 -16.85
N ASP A 400 -6.58 2.78 -16.75
CA ASP A 400 -7.73 3.59 -16.37
C ASP A 400 -7.49 4.30 -15.04
N TYR A 401 -6.86 3.57 -14.12
CA TYR A 401 -6.25 4.06 -12.91
C TYR A 401 -5.01 3.22 -12.56
N HIS A 402 -4.05 3.86 -11.90
CA HIS A 402 -2.96 3.19 -11.18
C HIS A 402 -2.91 3.68 -9.74
N VAL A 403 -2.37 2.87 -8.82
CA VAL A 403 -2.32 3.20 -7.39
C VAL A 403 -0.94 2.91 -6.81
N TRP A 404 -0.31 3.94 -6.25
CA TRP A 404 0.98 3.88 -5.55
C TRP A 404 0.86 4.38 -4.10
N GLY A 405 1.99 4.46 -3.39
CA GLY A 405 2.05 5.02 -2.03
C GLY A 405 2.88 6.31 -1.95
N GLU A 406 2.53 7.19 -1.02
CA GLU A 406 3.36 8.33 -0.62
C GLU A 406 3.71 8.23 0.86
N SER A 407 4.97 8.43 1.22
CA SER A 407 5.43 8.54 2.62
C SER A 407 5.97 9.92 2.92
N TRP A 408 5.68 10.45 4.11
CA TRP A 408 6.17 11.74 4.57
C TRP A 408 7.52 11.60 5.29
N LEU A 409 8.57 12.22 4.75
CA LEU A 409 9.91 12.21 5.34
C LEU A 409 10.81 13.36 4.85
N LYS A 410 11.84 13.69 5.63
CA LYS A 410 12.96 14.57 5.25
C LYS A 410 13.90 13.87 4.27
N ARG A 411 14.50 14.61 3.35
CA ARG A 411 15.45 14.15 2.32
C ARG A 411 16.82 14.82 2.50
N PRO A 412 17.58 14.49 3.56
CA PRO A 412 18.93 15.04 3.77
C PRO A 412 19.94 14.59 2.70
N ASP A 413 19.57 13.62 1.86
CA ASP A 413 20.31 13.19 0.67
C ASP A 413 20.05 14.08 -0.57
N LEU A 414 19.10 15.02 -0.51
CA LEU A 414 18.77 15.99 -1.55
C LEU A 414 19.03 17.44 -1.08
N PRO A 415 19.04 18.43 -1.99
CA PRO A 415 19.07 19.83 -1.59
C PRO A 415 17.85 20.26 -0.77
N LEU A 416 17.95 21.41 -0.09
CA LEU A 416 16.85 21.95 0.69
C LEU A 416 15.59 22.17 -0.17
N GLY A 417 14.44 21.74 0.34
CA GLY A 417 13.12 21.93 -0.27
C GLY A 417 12.40 20.65 -0.70
N TYR A 418 13.09 19.50 -0.83
CA TYR A 418 12.49 18.24 -1.30
C TYR A 418 11.84 17.36 -0.22
N ASP A 419 11.89 17.79 1.05
CA ASP A 419 11.19 17.18 2.18
C ASP A 419 9.67 17.11 1.99
N GLY A 420 9.02 16.20 2.72
CA GLY A 420 7.57 16.00 2.72
C GLY A 420 7.19 14.72 1.99
N TRP A 421 6.12 14.75 1.19
CA TRP A 421 5.62 13.59 0.46
C TRP A 421 6.63 13.04 -0.57
N GLN A 422 6.96 11.76 -0.44
CA GLN A 422 7.77 11.00 -1.36
C GLN A 422 6.97 9.83 -1.94
N ALA A 423 6.80 9.78 -3.26
CA ALA A 423 6.07 8.73 -3.95
C ALA A 423 6.95 7.48 -4.16
N PHE A 424 6.38 6.30 -3.95
CA PHE A 424 7.00 5.00 -4.17
C PHE A 424 5.93 4.04 -4.72
N ASP A 425 6.30 3.20 -5.69
CA ASP A 425 5.38 2.20 -6.25
C ASP A 425 5.89 0.77 -6.01
N PRO A 426 5.20 -0.01 -5.16
CA PRO A 426 5.49 -1.43 -4.92
C PRO A 426 4.96 -2.38 -6.01
N THR A 427 4.29 -1.86 -7.04
CA THR A 427 3.78 -2.64 -8.18
C THR A 427 4.94 -3.03 -9.11
N PRO A 428 5.05 -4.29 -9.55
CA PRO A 428 6.03 -4.69 -10.56
C PRO A 428 5.61 -4.19 -11.95
N GLN A 429 5.96 -2.95 -12.25
CA GLN A 429 5.84 -2.36 -13.60
C GLN A 429 7.14 -2.53 -14.37
N GLU A 430 8.18 -1.75 -14.03
CA GLU A 430 9.45 -1.75 -14.76
C GLU A 430 10.68 -2.17 -13.93
N CYS A 431 11.60 -2.82 -14.62
CA CYS A 431 12.80 -3.42 -14.04
C CYS A 431 14.00 -2.50 -14.21
N ASN A 432 14.30 -1.67 -13.21
CA ASN A 432 15.49 -0.82 -13.25
C ASN A 432 16.71 -1.57 -12.67
N GLU A 433 17.80 -1.66 -13.44
CA GLU A 433 19.04 -2.37 -13.07
C GLU A 433 18.84 -3.81 -12.57
N GLY A 434 17.80 -4.50 -13.04
CA GLY A 434 17.48 -5.87 -12.61
C GLY A 434 16.65 -5.96 -11.30
N VAL A 435 15.96 -4.89 -10.92
CA VAL A 435 15.06 -4.86 -9.75
C VAL A 435 13.77 -4.07 -10.02
N PHE A 436 12.61 -4.73 -9.88
CA PHE A 436 11.29 -4.09 -9.78
C PHE A 436 11.13 -3.35 -8.45
N THR A 437 11.51 -2.07 -8.41
CA THR A 437 11.25 -1.16 -7.27
C THR A 437 11.20 0.29 -7.74
N CYS A 438 10.15 1.04 -7.37
CA CYS A 438 10.03 2.45 -7.69
C CYS A 438 10.12 3.34 -6.43
N GLY A 439 10.75 4.51 -6.57
CA GLY A 439 10.91 5.49 -5.49
C GLY A 439 11.88 5.09 -4.34
N PRO A 440 11.81 5.80 -3.20
CA PRO A 440 11.01 7.02 -2.99
C PRO A 440 11.53 8.23 -3.80
N ALA A 441 10.64 8.87 -4.55
CA ALA A 441 10.89 10.11 -5.30
C ALA A 441 10.22 11.30 -4.61
N SER A 442 10.86 12.46 -4.52
CA SER A 442 10.19 13.66 -3.99
C SER A 442 9.10 14.10 -4.97
N VAL A 443 7.86 14.19 -4.49
CA VAL A 443 6.70 14.64 -5.29
C VAL A 443 6.96 16.05 -5.86
N LYS A 444 7.64 16.90 -5.09
CA LYS A 444 8.08 18.24 -5.53
C LYS A 444 9.08 18.18 -6.69
N ALA A 445 10.01 17.22 -6.72
CA ALA A 445 10.98 17.07 -7.81
C ALA A 445 10.30 16.56 -9.09
N VAL A 446 9.34 15.63 -8.96
CA VAL A 446 8.47 15.19 -10.08
C VAL A 446 7.71 16.40 -10.64
N ARG A 447 7.03 17.16 -9.77
CA ARG A 447 6.29 18.36 -10.18
C ARG A 447 7.12 19.39 -10.92
N LYS A 448 8.38 19.60 -10.52
CA LYS A 448 9.29 20.58 -11.13
C LYS A 448 10.07 20.05 -12.34
N GLY A 449 9.89 18.78 -12.74
CA GLY A 449 10.67 18.19 -13.82
C GLY A 449 12.16 18.01 -13.52
N GLU A 450 12.54 17.93 -12.25
CA GLU A 450 13.94 17.80 -11.79
C GLU A 450 14.35 16.32 -11.72
N LEU A 451 14.19 15.64 -12.86
CA LEU A 451 14.19 14.16 -12.99
C LEU A 451 15.58 13.51 -12.90
N TYR A 452 16.56 14.24 -12.36
CA TYR A 452 17.90 13.76 -12.04
C TYR A 452 18.07 13.49 -10.54
N TYR A 453 17.12 13.96 -9.69
CA TYR A 453 17.09 13.56 -8.27
C TYR A 453 16.50 12.16 -8.11
N GLY A 454 17.21 11.31 -7.35
CA GLY A 454 16.77 9.95 -7.05
C GLY A 454 15.62 9.89 -6.03
N PHE A 455 14.84 8.80 -6.00
CA PHE A 455 14.93 7.60 -6.83
C PHE A 455 13.78 7.56 -7.85
N HIS A 456 14.03 7.10 -9.08
CA HIS A 456 12.98 6.81 -10.09
C HIS A 456 12.01 7.97 -10.41
N SER A 457 12.44 9.23 -10.25
CA SER A 457 11.63 10.42 -10.57
C SER A 457 11.18 10.46 -12.04
N LYS A 458 11.98 9.93 -12.98
CA LYS A 458 11.60 9.77 -14.40
C LYS A 458 10.38 8.87 -14.61
N PHE A 459 10.26 7.80 -13.83
CA PHE A 459 9.15 6.84 -13.90
C PHE A 459 7.84 7.48 -13.42
N LEU A 460 7.84 8.01 -12.20
CA LEU A 460 6.67 8.70 -11.65
C LEU A 460 6.29 9.96 -12.45
N PHE A 461 7.25 10.56 -13.16
CA PHE A 461 6.96 11.62 -14.12
C PHE A 461 6.30 11.09 -15.40
N SER A 462 6.73 9.96 -15.97
CA SER A 462 6.06 9.40 -17.15
C SER A 462 4.61 9.05 -16.82
N GLU A 463 4.36 8.30 -15.73
CA GLU A 463 3.03 7.92 -15.23
C GLU A 463 2.02 9.07 -15.13
N ALA A 464 2.49 10.30 -14.86
CA ALA A 464 1.66 11.50 -14.73
C ALA A 464 1.70 12.44 -15.95
N HIS A 465 2.68 12.31 -16.86
CA HIS A 465 2.93 13.25 -17.98
C HIS A 465 3.16 12.55 -19.32
N GLY A 466 2.09 12.51 -20.13
CA GLY A 466 2.11 12.01 -21.50
C GLY A 466 1.00 12.59 -22.39
N GLU A 467 1.34 12.76 -23.66
CA GLU A 467 0.40 12.98 -24.78
C GLU A 467 0.25 11.67 -25.56
N ARG A 468 -0.83 11.50 -26.33
CA ARG A 468 -1.03 10.35 -27.20
C ARG A 468 -0.85 10.74 -28.66
N VAL A 469 -0.03 10.01 -29.42
CA VAL A 469 0.10 10.17 -30.88
C VAL A 469 -0.68 9.08 -31.58
N HIS A 470 -1.49 9.49 -32.56
CA HIS A 470 -2.16 8.58 -33.47
C HIS A 470 -1.37 8.44 -34.77
N TRP A 471 -1.04 7.20 -35.10
CA TRP A 471 -0.23 6.81 -36.25
C TRP A 471 -1.05 6.06 -37.28
N LEU A 472 -0.86 6.41 -38.56
CA LEU A 472 -1.32 5.60 -39.69
C LEU A 472 -0.20 4.64 -40.08
N VAL A 473 -0.51 3.35 -40.22
CA VAL A 473 0.41 2.27 -40.59
C VAL A 473 -0.03 1.68 -41.92
N ASP A 474 0.80 1.82 -42.95
CA ASP A 474 0.53 1.35 -44.30
C ASP A 474 0.77 -0.18 -44.47
N ALA A 475 0.76 -0.65 -45.72
CA ALA A 475 0.96 -2.05 -46.06
C ALA A 475 2.42 -2.51 -45.92
N ASP A 476 3.39 -1.61 -46.11
CA ASP A 476 4.82 -1.86 -45.99
C ASP A 476 5.32 -1.73 -44.53
N GLY A 477 4.49 -1.15 -43.66
CA GLY A 477 4.77 -0.94 -42.24
C GLY A 477 5.28 0.45 -41.89
N ASN A 478 5.32 1.40 -42.85
CA ASN A 478 5.70 2.78 -42.55
C ASN A 478 4.63 3.45 -41.68
N MET A 479 5.08 4.32 -40.78
CA MET A 479 4.21 4.99 -39.80
C MET A 479 4.19 6.51 -40.01
N THR A 480 2.99 7.08 -40.10
CA THR A 480 2.78 8.53 -40.23
C THR A 480 1.95 9.06 -39.06
N ALA A 481 2.54 9.93 -38.23
CA ALA A 481 1.82 10.62 -37.15
C ALA A 481 0.86 11.66 -37.75
N PHE A 482 -0.45 11.47 -37.54
CA PHE A 482 -1.48 12.35 -38.13
C PHE A 482 -2.20 13.23 -37.09
N ARG A 483 -2.16 12.87 -35.81
CA ARG A 483 -2.85 13.59 -34.72
C ARG A 483 -2.15 13.40 -33.39
N VAL A 484 -2.11 14.45 -32.57
CA VAL A 484 -1.67 14.39 -31.17
C VAL A 484 -2.85 14.74 -30.25
N GLU A 485 -3.28 13.78 -29.45
CA GLU A 485 -4.25 13.97 -28.38
C GLU A 485 -3.51 14.39 -27.10
N LYS A 486 -3.62 15.68 -26.76
CA LYS A 486 -2.99 16.26 -25.56
C LYS A 486 -3.79 15.92 -24.31
N ARG A 487 -3.15 16.01 -23.13
CA ARG A 487 -3.82 15.91 -21.80
C ARG A 487 -4.53 14.56 -21.57
N VAL A 488 -3.97 13.49 -22.14
CA VAL A 488 -4.50 12.12 -21.98
C VAL A 488 -4.16 11.55 -20.60
N VAL A 489 -2.95 11.82 -20.10
CA VAL A 489 -2.35 11.15 -18.94
C VAL A 489 -2.42 11.97 -17.67
N GLY A 490 -2.47 11.29 -16.51
CA GLY A 490 -2.23 11.90 -15.21
C GLY A 490 -3.30 12.89 -14.84
N ARG A 491 -4.54 12.38 -14.71
CA ARG A 491 -5.75 13.14 -14.44
C ARG A 491 -6.25 12.83 -13.03
N GLN A 492 -6.78 13.86 -12.34
CA GLN A 492 -7.48 13.72 -11.05
C GLN A 492 -6.72 12.85 -10.04
N ILE A 493 -5.41 13.08 -9.88
CA ILE A 493 -4.57 12.34 -8.94
C ILE A 493 -5.17 12.53 -7.54
N SER A 494 -5.51 11.43 -6.87
CA SER A 494 -6.46 11.41 -5.75
C SER A 494 -5.92 10.68 -4.53
N THR A 495 -6.23 11.20 -3.36
CA THR A 495 -6.03 10.49 -2.09
C THR A 495 -7.20 10.77 -1.12
N LYS A 496 -7.17 10.17 0.07
CA LYS A 496 -8.18 10.41 1.11
C LYS A 496 -7.87 11.72 1.84
N ALA A 497 -8.85 12.62 1.91
CA ALA A 497 -8.72 13.84 2.67
C ALA A 497 -8.66 13.53 4.18
N ALA A 498 -7.66 14.07 4.87
CA ALA A 498 -7.41 13.79 6.28
C ALA A 498 -8.61 14.10 7.17
N GLY A 499 -8.95 13.17 8.07
CA GLY A 499 -10.09 13.30 8.99
C GLY A 499 -11.48 13.13 8.34
N THR A 500 -11.57 12.85 7.03
CA THR A 500 -12.85 12.66 6.33
C THR A 500 -12.88 11.37 5.50
N ILE A 501 -14.03 11.01 4.94
CA ILE A 501 -14.16 9.92 3.94
C ILE A 501 -14.08 10.44 2.48
N SER A 502 -13.84 11.73 2.29
CA SER A 502 -13.89 12.41 1.00
C SER A 502 -12.61 12.28 0.18
N ARG A 503 -12.73 12.50 -1.13
CA ARG A 503 -11.61 12.59 -2.07
C ARG A 503 -10.89 13.93 -1.90
N LEU A 504 -9.58 13.90 -1.77
CA LEU A 504 -8.70 15.04 -2.01
C LEU A 504 -8.11 14.88 -3.42
N ASP A 505 -8.27 15.90 -4.26
CA ASP A 505 -7.51 16.02 -5.50
C ASP A 505 -6.13 16.63 -5.16
N ILE A 506 -5.07 16.00 -5.65
CA ILE A 506 -3.67 16.40 -5.46
C ILE A 506 -2.92 16.47 -6.80
N THR A 507 -3.64 16.60 -7.91
CA THR A 507 -3.03 16.70 -9.26
C THR A 507 -2.03 17.86 -9.35
N ASP A 508 -2.33 18.98 -8.68
CA ASP A 508 -1.48 20.16 -8.58
C ASP A 508 -0.18 19.92 -7.80
N LEU A 509 -0.08 18.85 -6.99
CA LEU A 509 1.17 18.45 -6.33
C LEU A 509 2.13 17.71 -7.27
N TYR A 510 1.64 17.19 -8.41
CA TYR A 510 2.43 16.45 -9.40
C TYR A 510 2.62 17.19 -10.73
N LYS A 511 1.73 18.14 -11.03
CA LYS A 511 1.64 18.78 -12.35
C LYS A 511 1.38 20.29 -12.19
N PRO A 512 2.03 21.15 -13.00
CA PRO A 512 1.58 22.52 -13.21
C PRO A 512 0.14 22.58 -13.75
N PRO A 513 -0.52 23.75 -13.71
CA PRO A 513 -1.79 23.96 -14.41
C PRO A 513 -1.63 23.71 -15.92
N GLU A 514 -2.58 22.98 -16.50
CA GLU A 514 -2.57 22.61 -17.92
C GLU A 514 -2.56 23.86 -18.84
N GLY A 515 -1.67 23.88 -19.83
CA GLY A 515 -1.49 24.99 -20.76
C GLY A 515 -0.66 26.16 -20.21
N SER A 516 -0.08 26.03 -19.02
CA SER A 516 0.80 27.06 -18.44
C SER A 516 2.21 27.06 -19.06
N GLN A 517 2.89 28.20 -18.99
CA GLN A 517 4.32 28.28 -19.36
C GLN A 517 5.18 27.35 -18.48
N GLU A 518 4.80 27.17 -17.21
CA GLU A 518 5.45 26.26 -16.26
C GLU A 518 5.42 24.81 -16.78
N GLU A 519 4.26 24.33 -17.27
CA GLU A 519 4.11 23.02 -17.91
C GLU A 519 5.03 22.89 -19.14
N ALA A 520 5.04 23.90 -20.02
CA ALA A 520 5.85 23.88 -21.24
C ALA A 520 7.36 23.81 -20.94
N ASP A 521 7.85 24.55 -19.95
CA ASP A 521 9.25 24.56 -19.55
C ASP A 521 9.67 23.24 -18.89
N ILE A 522 8.80 22.65 -18.06
CA ILE A 522 9.00 21.35 -17.44
C ILE A 522 9.04 20.23 -18.48
N LEU A 523 8.07 20.19 -19.41
CA LEU A 523 8.05 19.21 -20.49
C LEU A 523 9.29 19.33 -21.39
N LYS A 524 9.78 20.56 -21.65
CA LYS A 524 11.04 20.79 -22.39
C LYS A 524 12.28 20.32 -21.61
N SER A 525 12.31 20.45 -20.28
CA SER A 525 13.39 19.92 -19.45
C SER A 525 13.37 18.38 -19.43
N ALA A 526 12.18 17.79 -19.22
CA ALA A 526 11.96 16.35 -19.26
C ALA A 526 12.30 15.75 -20.65
N ALA A 527 12.01 16.47 -21.73
CA ALA A 527 12.38 16.11 -23.10
C ALA A 527 13.87 15.78 -23.21
N ARG A 528 14.71 16.67 -22.68
CA ARG A 528 16.17 16.51 -22.63
C ARG A 528 16.64 15.44 -21.65
N LEU A 529 16.01 15.32 -20.47
CA LEU A 529 16.45 14.38 -19.41
C LEU A 529 16.05 12.92 -19.69
N CYS A 530 15.01 12.69 -20.49
CA CYS A 530 14.48 11.37 -20.82
C CYS A 530 14.65 11.00 -22.31
N PHE A 531 15.40 11.79 -23.08
CA PHE A 531 15.60 11.62 -24.55
C PHE A 531 14.29 11.56 -25.36
N ARG A 532 13.26 12.22 -24.83
CA ARG A 532 11.89 12.21 -25.33
C ARG A 532 11.76 13.10 -26.57
N ALA A 533 11.39 12.52 -27.71
CA ALA A 533 11.17 13.22 -28.98
C ALA A 533 9.70 13.15 -29.41
N MET A 534 9.07 14.27 -29.77
CA MET A 534 7.73 14.25 -30.37
C MET A 534 7.84 14.08 -31.89
N PRO A 535 7.05 13.18 -32.51
CA PRO A 535 7.08 13.00 -33.95
C PRO A 535 6.51 14.24 -34.66
N ARG A 536 7.02 14.53 -35.85
CA ARG A 536 6.46 15.58 -36.70
C ARG A 536 5.10 15.12 -37.23
N GLN A 537 4.04 15.74 -36.75
CA GLN A 537 2.69 15.54 -37.29
C GLN A 537 2.66 15.97 -38.77
N ILE A 538 2.15 15.11 -39.64
CA ILE A 538 1.86 15.45 -41.04
C ILE A 538 0.38 15.82 -41.11
N VAL A 539 0.11 17.14 -41.18
CA VAL A 539 -1.22 17.68 -41.49
C VAL A 539 -1.34 17.74 -43.01
N ASN A 540 -2.24 16.94 -43.55
CA ASN A 540 -2.59 16.96 -44.97
C ASN A 540 -3.87 17.79 -45.16
N GLY A 541 -3.89 18.63 -46.19
CA GLY A 541 -5.07 19.41 -46.57
C GLY A 541 -5.47 20.50 -45.57
N THR A 542 -6.75 20.87 -45.61
CA THR A 542 -7.38 21.85 -44.72
C THR A 542 -8.09 21.13 -43.60
N GLU A 543 -7.97 21.60 -42.36
CA GLU A 543 -8.79 21.12 -41.24
C GLU A 543 -10.11 21.92 -41.20
N ASP A 544 -11.11 21.46 -41.98
CA ASP A 544 -12.42 22.11 -42.15
C ASP A 544 -13.61 21.30 -41.61
N MET A 545 -13.34 20.17 -40.95
CA MET A 545 -14.30 19.39 -40.17
C MET A 545 -14.04 19.50 -38.66
N GLU A 546 -15.07 19.79 -37.88
CA GLU A 546 -15.07 19.68 -36.41
C GLU A 546 -15.62 18.32 -35.98
N PHE A 547 -14.99 17.69 -34.97
CA PHE A 547 -15.33 16.36 -34.48
C PHE A 547 -15.44 16.34 -32.95
N THR A 548 -16.57 15.89 -32.41
CA THR A 548 -16.79 15.73 -30.97
C THR A 548 -17.30 14.33 -30.65
N PHE A 549 -16.54 13.58 -29.83
CA PHE A 549 -16.94 12.26 -29.34
C PHE A 549 -17.58 12.36 -27.95
N GLN A 550 -18.66 11.59 -27.73
CA GLN A 550 -19.35 11.47 -26.45
C GLN A 550 -19.72 9.99 -26.20
N GLY A 551 -19.56 9.53 -24.95
CA GLY A 551 -19.87 8.16 -24.56
C GLY A 551 -20.42 8.05 -23.15
N GLU A 552 -21.41 7.19 -22.95
CA GLU A 552 -22.06 6.97 -21.66
C GLU A 552 -22.42 5.50 -21.43
N GLY A 553 -21.88 4.92 -20.35
CA GLY A 553 -22.39 3.71 -19.72
C GLY A 553 -23.51 4.00 -18.71
N HIS A 554 -24.63 3.29 -18.85
CA HIS A 554 -25.87 3.44 -18.09
C HIS A 554 -25.94 2.50 -16.88
N LYS A 555 -26.88 2.75 -15.95
CA LYS A 555 -27.17 1.86 -14.79
C LYS A 555 -27.57 0.43 -15.18
N SER A 556 -28.18 0.26 -16.36
CA SER A 556 -28.52 -1.05 -16.94
C SER A 556 -27.29 -1.84 -17.39
N GLY A 557 -26.11 -1.22 -17.45
CA GLY A 557 -24.93 -1.76 -18.13
C GLY A 557 -24.97 -1.62 -19.65
N ASP A 558 -25.98 -0.95 -20.22
CA ASP A 558 -25.95 -0.56 -21.64
C ASP A 558 -24.93 0.57 -21.84
N ILE A 559 -24.27 0.60 -22.99
CA ILE A 559 -23.31 1.65 -23.37
C ILE A 559 -23.76 2.27 -24.69
N ASN A 560 -23.83 3.60 -24.73
CA ASN A 560 -24.15 4.38 -25.92
C ASN A 560 -23.01 5.36 -26.23
N VAL A 561 -22.63 5.46 -27.49
CA VAL A 561 -21.62 6.43 -27.97
C VAL A 561 -22.13 7.18 -29.20
N THR A 562 -21.68 8.43 -29.35
CA THR A 562 -21.99 9.32 -30.47
C THR A 562 -20.72 10.04 -30.91
N LEU A 563 -20.43 10.00 -32.21
CA LEU A 563 -19.49 10.91 -32.86
C LEU A 563 -20.29 11.98 -33.60
N LYS A 564 -20.17 13.23 -33.15
CA LYS A 564 -20.70 14.41 -33.82
C LYS A 564 -19.67 14.93 -34.81
N MET A 565 -20.10 15.24 -36.02
CA MET A 565 -19.26 15.74 -37.11
C MET A 565 -19.93 16.99 -37.70
N LYS A 566 -19.16 18.06 -37.87
CA LYS A 566 -19.65 19.34 -38.36
C LYS A 566 -18.74 19.85 -39.47
N ASN A 567 -19.31 20.17 -40.62
CA ASN A 567 -18.57 20.64 -41.79
C ASN A 567 -18.56 22.17 -41.79
N ASP A 568 -17.42 22.78 -41.50
CA ASP A 568 -17.27 24.24 -41.48
C ASP A 568 -16.92 24.82 -42.87
N SER A 569 -16.73 23.97 -43.88
CA SER A 569 -16.43 24.38 -45.25
C SER A 569 -17.67 24.76 -46.06
N GLY A 570 -17.44 25.48 -47.16
CA GLY A 570 -18.46 25.80 -48.17
C GLY A 570 -18.71 24.69 -49.20
N GLU A 571 -18.13 23.51 -49.01
CA GLU A 571 -18.22 22.35 -49.91
C GLU A 571 -18.73 21.12 -49.16
N ALA A 572 -19.26 20.12 -49.86
CA ALA A 572 -19.59 18.85 -49.22
C ALA A 572 -18.31 18.09 -48.82
N ARG A 573 -18.42 17.28 -47.76
CA ARG A 573 -17.32 16.42 -47.26
C ARG A 573 -17.80 14.98 -47.11
N THR A 574 -17.05 14.03 -47.65
CA THR A 574 -17.30 12.59 -47.52
C THR A 574 -16.45 12.04 -46.38
N VAL A 575 -17.08 11.58 -45.30
CA VAL A 575 -16.40 11.14 -44.08
C VAL A 575 -16.60 9.64 -43.86
N ASP A 576 -15.49 8.90 -43.84
CA ASP A 576 -15.45 7.49 -43.42
C ASP A 576 -15.29 7.41 -41.91
N VAL A 577 -16.24 6.77 -41.22
CA VAL A 577 -16.27 6.63 -39.76
C VAL A 577 -16.10 5.15 -39.36
N TYR A 578 -15.28 4.92 -38.35
CA TYR A 578 -15.16 3.63 -37.67
C TYR A 578 -15.28 3.78 -36.16
N LEU A 579 -16.11 2.93 -35.56
CA LEU A 579 -16.32 2.81 -34.12
C LEU A 579 -16.15 1.34 -33.71
N CYS A 580 -15.47 1.07 -32.59
CA CYS A 580 -15.36 -0.29 -32.05
C CYS A 580 -15.36 -0.32 -30.52
N PHE A 581 -16.21 -1.18 -29.94
CA PHE A 581 -16.21 -1.55 -28.52
C PHE A 581 -15.35 -2.79 -28.29
N ILE A 582 -14.47 -2.73 -27.29
CA ILE A 582 -13.49 -3.78 -26.98
C ILE A 582 -13.41 -3.97 -25.47
N SER A 583 -13.50 -5.20 -24.98
CA SER A 583 -13.19 -5.55 -23.59
C SER A 583 -11.70 -5.33 -23.34
N ALA A 584 -11.33 -4.65 -22.26
CA ALA A 584 -9.95 -4.41 -21.88
C ALA A 584 -9.79 -4.44 -20.35
N TYR A 585 -8.62 -4.86 -19.85
CA TYR A 585 -8.33 -4.80 -18.42
C TYR A 585 -8.14 -3.35 -17.94
N ASN A 586 -8.18 -3.12 -16.63
CA ASN A 586 -7.87 -1.83 -16.00
C ASN A 586 -6.49 -1.25 -16.39
N THR A 587 -5.57 -2.11 -16.85
CA THR A 587 -4.27 -1.73 -17.42
C THR A 587 -4.37 -1.06 -18.81
N GLY A 588 -5.55 -1.04 -19.41
CA GLY A 588 -5.76 -0.63 -20.79
C GLY A 588 -5.40 -1.71 -21.82
N VAL A 589 -4.95 -2.90 -21.42
CA VAL A 589 -4.62 -3.99 -22.37
C VAL A 589 -5.91 -4.56 -22.98
N PRO A 590 -6.08 -4.56 -24.32
CA PRO A 590 -7.24 -5.15 -24.99
C PRO A 590 -7.32 -6.67 -24.82
N ALA A 591 -8.53 -7.20 -24.60
CA ALA A 591 -8.82 -8.61 -24.39
C ALA A 591 -9.66 -9.22 -25.53
N SER A 592 -10.83 -8.67 -25.82
CA SER A 592 -11.75 -9.21 -26.84
C SER A 592 -12.58 -8.12 -27.53
N ASP A 593 -12.75 -8.22 -28.84
CA ASP A 593 -13.65 -7.34 -29.61
C ASP A 593 -15.11 -7.68 -29.27
N LEU A 594 -15.93 -6.66 -29.05
CA LEU A 594 -17.33 -6.82 -28.61
C LEU A 594 -18.32 -6.46 -29.71
N LYS A 595 -18.08 -5.33 -30.42
CA LYS A 595 -18.93 -4.84 -31.50
C LYS A 595 -18.22 -3.73 -32.27
N ASP A 596 -18.29 -3.73 -33.59
CA ASP A 596 -17.83 -2.65 -34.45
C ASP A 596 -18.94 -2.07 -35.34
N HIS A 597 -18.68 -0.88 -35.89
CA HIS A 597 -19.53 -0.19 -36.85
C HIS A 597 -18.66 0.62 -37.83
N SER A 598 -18.90 0.45 -39.13
CA SER A 598 -18.26 1.20 -40.22
C SER A 598 -19.34 1.86 -41.06
N GLU A 599 -19.19 3.16 -41.35
CA GLU A 599 -20.16 3.91 -42.14
C GLU A 599 -19.48 5.04 -42.92
N CYS A 600 -20.06 5.41 -44.06
CA CYS A 600 -19.60 6.53 -44.89
C CYS A 600 -20.74 7.55 -44.98
N GLN A 601 -20.46 8.80 -44.64
CA GLN A 601 -21.44 9.88 -44.56
C GLN A 601 -21.02 11.05 -45.45
N VAL A 602 -21.98 11.62 -46.18
CA VAL A 602 -21.77 12.86 -46.95
C VAL A 602 -22.40 13.99 -46.14
N ILE A 603 -21.60 14.98 -45.77
CA ILE A 603 -22.01 16.10 -44.93
C ILE A 603 -22.01 17.36 -45.80
N ASP A 604 -23.19 17.94 -45.99
CA ASP A 604 -23.38 19.18 -46.75
C ASP A 604 -22.61 20.37 -46.14
N PRO A 605 -22.34 21.44 -46.93
CA PRO A 605 -21.71 22.66 -46.43
C PRO A 605 -22.43 23.21 -45.19
N HIS A 606 -21.68 23.56 -44.14
CA HIS A 606 -22.21 24.11 -42.89
C HIS A 606 -23.24 23.21 -42.15
N ALA A 607 -23.27 21.91 -42.45
CA ALA A 607 -24.17 20.94 -41.82
C ALA A 607 -23.49 20.11 -40.70
N GLU A 608 -24.32 19.50 -39.86
CA GLU A 608 -23.92 18.56 -38.79
C GLU A 608 -24.48 17.16 -39.05
N CYS A 609 -23.72 16.12 -38.68
CA CYS A 609 -24.12 14.72 -38.74
C CYS A 609 -23.63 13.96 -37.49
N ASP A 610 -24.49 13.10 -36.92
CA ASP A 610 -24.17 12.25 -35.76
C ASP A 610 -24.13 10.77 -36.19
N VAL A 611 -23.00 10.08 -35.99
CA VAL A 611 -22.92 8.61 -36.06
C VAL A 611 -23.00 8.02 -34.66
N LYS A 612 -23.87 7.02 -34.45
CA LYS A 612 -24.21 6.48 -33.12
C LYS A 612 -24.03 4.97 -33.07
N MET A 613 -23.49 4.46 -31.97
CA MET A 613 -23.37 3.03 -31.72
C MET A 613 -23.77 2.70 -30.27
N SER A 614 -24.47 1.58 -30.09
CA SER A 614 -24.90 1.08 -28.79
C SER A 614 -24.53 -0.38 -28.57
N LEU A 615 -24.21 -0.75 -27.34
CA LEU A 615 -23.93 -2.10 -26.88
C LEU A 615 -24.85 -2.43 -25.70
N LYS A 616 -25.61 -3.53 -25.79
CA LYS A 616 -26.52 -3.93 -24.70
C LYS A 616 -25.77 -4.72 -23.65
N CYS A 617 -26.12 -4.55 -22.37
CA CYS A 617 -25.49 -5.26 -21.27
C CYS A 617 -25.44 -6.78 -21.51
N ALA A 618 -26.55 -7.34 -21.99
CA ALA A 618 -26.69 -8.76 -22.31
C ALA A 618 -25.70 -9.29 -23.36
N ASP A 619 -25.25 -8.45 -24.30
CA ASP A 619 -24.39 -8.85 -25.43
C ASP A 619 -22.96 -9.18 -24.95
N TYR A 620 -22.46 -8.47 -23.93
CA TYR A 620 -21.04 -8.48 -23.58
C TYR A 620 -20.72 -8.87 -22.13
N ILE A 621 -21.59 -8.56 -21.14
CA ILE A 621 -21.23 -8.63 -19.71
C ILE A 621 -20.90 -10.05 -19.22
N ASN A 622 -21.45 -11.09 -19.88
CA ASN A 622 -21.21 -12.50 -19.55
C ASN A 622 -20.03 -13.12 -20.33
N ASN A 623 -19.53 -12.40 -21.33
CA ASN A 623 -18.53 -12.82 -22.33
C ASN A 623 -17.17 -12.10 -22.15
N LYS A 624 -17.05 -11.28 -21.10
CA LYS A 624 -15.83 -10.60 -20.67
C LYS A 624 -15.36 -11.14 -19.31
N ASP A 625 -14.09 -10.96 -18.98
CA ASP A 625 -13.58 -11.20 -17.63
C ASP A 625 -14.19 -10.22 -16.62
N THR A 626 -14.41 -10.64 -15.37
CA THR A 626 -15.21 -9.88 -14.39
C THR A 626 -14.67 -8.47 -14.14
N ASP A 627 -13.34 -8.32 -14.08
CA ASP A 627 -12.59 -7.10 -13.81
C ASP A 627 -12.29 -6.24 -15.03
N SER A 628 -12.65 -6.68 -16.25
CA SER A 628 -12.45 -5.86 -17.46
C SER A 628 -13.48 -4.73 -17.60
N HIS A 629 -13.13 -3.73 -18.40
CA HIS A 629 -13.93 -2.57 -18.78
C HIS A 629 -14.14 -2.55 -20.30
N VAL A 630 -14.90 -1.59 -20.82
CA VAL A 630 -15.17 -1.48 -22.26
C VAL A 630 -14.48 -0.24 -22.83
N ASN A 631 -13.45 -0.44 -23.64
CA ASN A 631 -12.80 0.63 -24.40
C ASN A 631 -13.54 0.89 -25.71
N VAL A 632 -13.55 2.15 -26.13
CA VAL A 632 -14.05 2.59 -27.44
C VAL A 632 -12.87 3.10 -28.26
N TYR A 633 -12.75 2.58 -29.47
CA TYR A 633 -11.86 3.08 -30.50
C TYR A 633 -12.70 3.86 -31.53
N VAL A 634 -12.27 5.07 -31.84
CA VAL A 634 -12.97 6.00 -32.73
C VAL A 634 -11.98 6.60 -33.71
N ILE A 635 -12.29 6.53 -35.00
CA ILE A 635 -11.57 7.25 -36.05
C ILE A 635 -12.55 7.70 -37.13
N ALA A 636 -12.32 8.90 -37.68
CA ALA A 636 -13.04 9.43 -38.82
C ALA A 636 -12.06 10.09 -39.79
N THR A 637 -12.27 9.90 -41.09
CA THR A 637 -11.42 10.46 -42.17
C THR A 637 -12.28 11.18 -43.20
N ALA A 638 -12.07 12.49 -43.37
CA ALA A 638 -12.61 13.22 -44.50
C ALA A 638 -11.80 12.91 -45.76
N ARG A 639 -12.45 12.46 -46.84
CA ARG A 639 -11.76 11.96 -48.03
C ARG A 639 -11.09 13.07 -48.83
N GLU A 640 -11.76 14.21 -48.97
CA GLU A 640 -11.35 15.33 -49.82
C GLU A 640 -10.14 16.07 -49.27
N THR A 641 -10.07 16.26 -47.94
CA THR A 641 -8.97 16.96 -47.27
C THR A 641 -7.91 16.01 -46.67
N HIS A 642 -8.24 14.73 -46.52
CA HIS A 642 -7.49 13.74 -45.72
C HIS A 642 -7.37 14.08 -44.23
N GLN A 643 -8.18 15.03 -43.73
CA GLN A 643 -8.25 15.34 -42.31
C GLN A 643 -8.74 14.11 -41.53
N ARG A 644 -8.09 13.83 -40.39
CA ARG A 644 -8.42 12.68 -39.53
C ARG A 644 -8.65 13.08 -38.09
N PHE A 645 -9.78 12.63 -37.55
CA PHE A 645 -10.04 12.59 -36.12
C PHE A 645 -9.82 11.17 -35.61
N ALA A 646 -9.20 11.04 -34.44
CA ALA A 646 -9.16 9.78 -33.71
C ALA A 646 -9.10 10.03 -32.21
N THR A 647 -9.69 9.12 -31.42
CA THR A 647 -9.59 9.09 -29.95
C THR A 647 -9.82 7.67 -29.44
N ARG A 648 -9.46 7.45 -28.18
CA ARG A 648 -9.68 6.20 -27.45
C ARG A 648 -10.04 6.51 -26.00
N ASP A 649 -11.17 5.97 -25.54
CA ASP A 649 -11.76 6.26 -24.23
C ASP A 649 -12.36 5.02 -23.56
N THR A 650 -12.56 5.06 -22.24
CA THR A 650 -13.00 3.94 -21.40
C THR A 650 -14.42 4.16 -20.88
N MET A 651 -15.34 3.29 -21.27
CA MET A 651 -16.75 3.34 -20.86
C MET A 651 -16.94 2.62 -19.53
N TRP A 652 -17.07 3.41 -18.46
CA TRP A 652 -17.42 2.91 -17.14
C TRP A 652 -18.95 2.82 -16.97
N ILE A 653 -19.43 1.60 -16.65
CA ILE A 653 -20.83 1.34 -16.29
C ILE A 653 -21.08 1.66 -14.81
N GLU A 654 -22.28 2.15 -14.49
CA GLU A 654 -22.66 2.38 -13.10
C GLU A 654 -23.02 1.05 -12.43
N LYS A 655 -22.12 0.56 -11.56
CA LYS A 655 -22.28 -0.70 -10.83
C LYS A 655 -23.33 -0.54 -9.70
N PRO A 656 -24.08 -1.60 -9.34
CA PRO A 656 -24.87 -1.69 -8.12
C PRO A 656 -24.13 -1.19 -6.87
N HIS A 657 -24.84 -0.48 -5.99
CA HIS A 657 -24.30 -0.03 -4.70
C HIS A 657 -24.49 -1.10 -3.62
N LEU A 658 -23.47 -1.28 -2.76
CA LEU A 658 -23.56 -2.09 -1.54
C LEU A 658 -23.92 -1.21 -0.35
N GLU A 659 -25.08 -1.47 0.25
CA GLU A 659 -25.49 -0.88 1.52
C GLU A 659 -25.04 -1.79 2.67
N VAL A 660 -24.27 -1.25 3.62
CA VAL A 660 -23.84 -1.92 4.85
C VAL A 660 -24.56 -1.26 6.01
N LYS A 661 -25.27 -2.03 6.84
CA LYS A 661 -25.98 -1.55 8.02
C LYS A 661 -25.60 -2.33 9.26
N THR A 662 -25.51 -1.62 10.38
CA THR A 662 -25.29 -2.14 11.73
C THR A 662 -26.10 -1.28 12.70
N GLU A 663 -26.24 -1.70 13.96
CA GLU A 663 -26.94 -0.94 15.01
C GLU A 663 -26.19 0.34 15.43
N GLY A 664 -24.99 0.55 14.90
CA GLY A 664 -24.17 1.77 15.08
C GLY A 664 -23.37 1.77 16.38
N ARG A 665 -23.81 1.02 17.41
CA ARG A 665 -23.08 0.78 18.65
C ARG A 665 -23.15 -0.69 19.08
N THR A 666 -22.09 -1.22 19.67
CA THR A 666 -22.03 -2.54 20.31
C THR A 666 -21.10 -2.51 21.52
N SER A 667 -21.20 -3.50 22.41
CA SER A 667 -20.21 -3.73 23.46
C SER A 667 -19.10 -4.68 23.00
N LEU A 668 -17.92 -4.57 23.61
CA LEU A 668 -16.76 -5.43 23.36
C LEU A 668 -17.11 -6.92 23.56
N SER A 669 -16.60 -7.80 22.69
CA SER A 669 -16.85 -9.26 22.66
C SER A 669 -18.31 -9.72 22.50
N GLN A 670 -19.31 -8.83 22.54
CA GLN A 670 -20.70 -9.21 22.27
C GLN A 670 -20.92 -9.47 20.76
N PRO A 671 -21.78 -10.45 20.40
CA PRO A 671 -22.19 -10.63 19.01
C PRO A 671 -23.13 -9.51 18.56
N PHE A 672 -22.85 -8.90 17.42
CA PHE A 672 -23.73 -7.92 16.77
C PHE A 672 -24.00 -8.31 15.31
N GLN A 673 -25.08 -7.79 14.72
CA GLN A 673 -25.48 -8.10 13.35
C GLN A 673 -25.10 -7.00 12.37
N VAL A 674 -24.61 -7.42 11.19
CA VAL A 674 -24.37 -6.56 10.03
C VAL A 674 -25.24 -7.05 8.88
N VAL A 675 -26.05 -6.15 8.32
CA VAL A 675 -26.89 -6.41 7.16
C VAL A 675 -26.20 -5.86 5.92
N LEU A 676 -25.95 -6.74 4.96
CA LEU A 676 -25.42 -6.43 3.64
C LEU A 676 -26.57 -6.43 2.65
N LYS A 677 -26.70 -5.38 1.84
CA LYS A 677 -27.76 -5.26 0.83
C LYS A 677 -27.20 -4.78 -0.51
N VAL A 678 -27.63 -5.44 -1.59
CA VAL A 678 -27.35 -5.05 -2.98
C VAL A 678 -28.66 -5.06 -3.76
N VAL A 679 -28.90 -4.04 -4.59
CA VAL A 679 -30.00 -4.00 -5.56
C VAL A 679 -29.40 -4.07 -6.95
N ASN A 680 -29.76 -5.07 -7.75
CA ASN A 680 -29.20 -5.23 -9.08
C ASN A 680 -29.80 -4.21 -10.06
N THR A 681 -28.98 -3.26 -10.51
CA THR A 681 -29.36 -2.25 -11.51
C THR A 681 -29.14 -2.71 -12.96
N LEU A 682 -28.37 -3.77 -13.19
CA LEU A 682 -28.01 -4.23 -14.53
C LEU A 682 -29.20 -4.93 -15.23
N GLY A 683 -29.20 -4.89 -16.56
CA GLY A 683 -30.17 -5.59 -17.41
C GLY A 683 -29.99 -7.12 -17.46
N VAL A 684 -29.09 -7.69 -16.65
CA VAL A 684 -28.84 -9.14 -16.56
C VAL A 684 -28.86 -9.61 -15.09
N PRO A 685 -29.14 -10.90 -14.82
CA PRO A 685 -28.97 -11.47 -13.49
C PRO A 685 -27.51 -11.48 -13.02
N LEU A 686 -27.26 -11.15 -11.74
CA LEU A 686 -25.96 -11.31 -11.10
C LEU A 686 -25.85 -12.74 -10.56
N THR A 687 -24.90 -13.52 -11.08
CA THR A 687 -24.72 -14.95 -10.75
C THR A 687 -23.44 -15.21 -9.95
N ASN A 688 -23.46 -16.19 -9.05
CA ASN A 688 -22.32 -16.54 -8.18
C ASN A 688 -21.84 -15.37 -7.31
N GLY A 689 -22.78 -14.61 -6.75
CA GLY A 689 -22.47 -13.51 -5.84
C GLY A 689 -21.79 -13.98 -4.55
N VAL A 690 -20.81 -13.21 -4.09
CA VAL A 690 -20.05 -13.46 -2.86
C VAL A 690 -19.91 -12.17 -2.08
N PHE A 691 -20.19 -12.23 -0.78
CA PHE A 691 -19.88 -11.15 0.17
C PHE A 691 -18.64 -11.46 1.02
N ASN A 692 -17.89 -10.41 1.35
CA ASN A 692 -16.81 -10.41 2.34
C ASN A 692 -17.02 -9.24 3.31
N VAL A 693 -16.72 -9.44 4.60
CA VAL A 693 -16.81 -8.42 5.65
C VAL A 693 -15.63 -8.52 6.61
N GLU A 694 -14.99 -7.39 6.91
CA GLU A 694 -14.00 -7.28 7.99
C GLU A 694 -13.94 -5.85 8.55
N GLY A 695 -13.10 -5.61 9.56
CA GLY A 695 -12.79 -4.28 10.07
C GLY A 695 -11.66 -4.33 11.10
N PRO A 696 -10.97 -3.21 11.37
CA PRO A 696 -9.89 -3.17 12.35
C PRO A 696 -10.40 -3.60 13.74
N GLY A 697 -9.75 -4.58 14.38
CA GLY A 697 -10.22 -5.14 15.66
C GLY A 697 -11.59 -5.83 15.62
N ILE A 698 -12.17 -6.13 14.45
CA ILE A 698 -13.45 -6.84 14.28
C ILE A 698 -13.20 -8.24 13.68
N GLN A 699 -14.08 -9.20 13.94
CA GLN A 699 -14.04 -10.52 13.30
C GLN A 699 -14.17 -10.41 11.77
N ARG A 700 -13.29 -11.11 11.04
CA ARG A 700 -13.33 -11.24 9.57
C ARG A 700 -14.21 -12.43 9.16
N VAL A 701 -15.07 -12.23 8.16
CA VAL A 701 -15.88 -13.28 7.51
C VAL A 701 -15.78 -13.12 6.00
N MET A 702 -15.16 -14.09 5.33
CA MET A 702 -14.92 -14.08 3.88
C MET A 702 -15.68 -15.20 3.18
N GLY A 703 -16.02 -15.02 1.90
CA GLY A 703 -16.53 -16.09 1.04
C GLY A 703 -18.01 -16.46 1.26
N ILE A 704 -18.85 -15.50 1.69
CA ILE A 704 -20.29 -15.72 1.91
C ILE A 704 -20.98 -15.85 0.54
N LYS A 705 -21.18 -17.09 0.06
CA LYS A 705 -21.75 -17.38 -1.26
C LYS A 705 -23.28 -17.26 -1.26
N LEU A 706 -23.83 -16.49 -2.20
CA LEU A 706 -25.26 -16.42 -2.44
C LEU A 706 -25.82 -17.72 -3.01
N LYS A 707 -27.00 -18.12 -2.52
CA LYS A 707 -27.69 -19.35 -2.92
C LYS A 707 -28.46 -19.24 -4.23
N LYS A 708 -28.75 -18.02 -4.68
CA LYS A 708 -29.51 -17.71 -5.90
C LYS A 708 -28.88 -16.51 -6.63
N PRO A 709 -29.05 -16.39 -7.96
CA PRO A 709 -28.77 -15.15 -8.67
C PRO A 709 -29.66 -14.00 -8.19
N ILE A 710 -29.22 -12.76 -8.41
CA ILE A 710 -30.02 -11.55 -8.19
C ILE A 710 -30.53 -11.09 -9.57
N GLY A 711 -31.82 -11.20 -9.85
CA GLY A 711 -32.44 -10.77 -11.11
C GLY A 711 -32.37 -9.25 -11.34
N PRO A 712 -32.59 -8.75 -12.57
CA PRO A 712 -32.68 -7.30 -12.83
C PRO A 712 -33.75 -6.63 -11.96
N GLY A 713 -33.36 -5.57 -11.23
CA GLY A 713 -34.22 -4.87 -10.27
C GLY A 713 -34.45 -5.60 -8.94
N GLU A 714 -33.95 -6.82 -8.75
CA GLU A 714 -34.11 -7.58 -7.51
C GLU A 714 -33.14 -7.08 -6.41
N GLU A 715 -33.59 -7.19 -5.16
CA GLU A 715 -32.83 -6.88 -3.95
C GLU A 715 -32.37 -8.16 -3.26
N CYS A 716 -31.09 -8.24 -2.94
CA CYS A 716 -30.53 -9.28 -2.08
C CYS A 716 -30.17 -8.69 -0.71
N ARG A 717 -30.47 -9.43 0.37
CA ARG A 717 -29.99 -9.13 1.73
C ARG A 717 -29.36 -10.37 2.34
N GLU A 718 -28.20 -10.19 2.95
CA GLU A 718 -27.53 -11.19 3.79
C GLU A 718 -27.25 -10.58 5.17
N THR A 719 -27.35 -11.37 6.23
CA THR A 719 -27.09 -10.92 7.61
C THR A 719 -25.97 -11.74 8.22
N VAL A 720 -24.92 -11.04 8.67
CA VAL A 720 -23.70 -11.65 9.25
C VAL A 720 -23.63 -11.28 10.72
N THR A 721 -23.36 -12.25 11.59
CA THR A 721 -23.06 -11.98 13.00
C THR A 721 -21.56 -11.87 13.19
N LEU A 722 -21.09 -10.77 13.78
CA LEU A 722 -19.68 -10.49 14.04
C LEU A 722 -19.44 -10.26 15.54
N LYS A 723 -18.17 -10.29 15.96
CA LYS A 723 -17.71 -9.90 17.30
C LYS A 723 -16.58 -8.89 17.21
N ALA A 724 -16.54 -7.96 18.16
CA ALA A 724 -15.46 -7.00 18.33
C ALA A 724 -14.40 -7.50 19.33
N ARG A 725 -13.11 -7.34 19.00
CA ARG A 725 -11.96 -7.59 19.86
C ARG A 725 -11.35 -6.33 20.47
N ARG A 726 -11.62 -5.15 19.87
CA ARG A 726 -11.08 -3.86 20.29
C ARG A 726 -12.17 -2.79 20.34
N SER A 727 -12.10 -1.91 21.33
CA SER A 727 -13.05 -0.81 21.56
C SER A 727 -12.79 0.42 20.68
N GLY A 728 -13.68 1.42 20.81
CA GLY A 728 -13.64 2.70 20.10
C GLY A 728 -14.39 2.69 18.77
N ARG A 729 -14.41 3.84 18.10
CA ARG A 729 -15.03 4.02 16.78
C ARG A 729 -14.20 3.31 15.70
N GLN A 730 -14.70 2.16 15.25
CA GLN A 730 -14.15 1.37 14.15
C GLN A 730 -15.04 1.49 12.91
N GLU A 731 -14.61 0.86 11.82
CA GLU A 731 -15.35 0.83 10.56
C GLU A 731 -15.39 -0.60 10.01
N ILE A 732 -16.60 -1.06 9.67
CA ILE A 732 -16.86 -2.32 8.98
C ILE A 732 -16.68 -2.06 7.49
N VAL A 733 -15.74 -2.75 6.85
CA VAL A 733 -15.51 -2.76 5.41
C VAL A 733 -16.13 -4.02 4.81
N ALA A 734 -16.97 -3.86 3.78
CA ALA A 734 -17.55 -4.98 3.05
C ALA A 734 -17.35 -4.83 1.53
N ASN A 735 -17.27 -5.96 0.84
CA ASN A 735 -17.35 -6.01 -0.61
C ASN A 735 -18.31 -7.10 -1.10
N TYR A 736 -18.73 -6.90 -2.35
CA TYR A 736 -19.51 -7.82 -3.16
C TYR A 736 -18.83 -7.97 -4.51
N TYR A 737 -18.79 -9.20 -5.00
CA TYR A 737 -18.42 -9.52 -6.37
C TYR A 737 -19.22 -10.74 -6.85
N CYS A 738 -19.38 -10.86 -8.16
CA CYS A 738 -20.05 -11.98 -8.80
C CYS A 738 -19.39 -12.23 -10.16
N ARG A 739 -19.93 -13.14 -10.99
CA ARG A 739 -19.38 -13.40 -12.34
C ARG A 739 -19.34 -12.13 -13.21
N GLN A 740 -20.35 -11.28 -13.12
CA GLN A 740 -20.55 -10.13 -14.02
C GLN A 740 -19.79 -8.87 -13.60
N ILE A 741 -19.60 -8.65 -12.29
CA ILE A 741 -19.03 -7.42 -11.72
C ILE A 741 -18.21 -7.67 -10.45
N CYS A 742 -17.19 -6.85 -10.27
CA CYS A 742 -16.38 -6.72 -9.05
C CYS A 742 -16.34 -5.26 -8.57
N ASP A 743 -15.57 -4.97 -7.51
CA ASP A 743 -15.37 -3.64 -6.90
C ASP A 743 -16.65 -2.93 -6.42
N VAL A 744 -17.68 -3.70 -6.08
CA VAL A 744 -18.82 -3.18 -5.34
C VAL A 744 -18.45 -3.25 -3.85
N ALA A 745 -17.97 -2.14 -3.30
CA ALA A 745 -17.48 -2.07 -1.93
C ALA A 745 -18.10 -0.89 -1.17
N SER A 746 -18.22 -1.03 0.16
CA SER A 746 -18.85 -0.03 1.02
C SER A 746 -18.42 -0.23 2.47
N ALA A 747 -18.72 0.75 3.32
CA ALA A 747 -18.33 0.71 4.71
C ALA A 747 -19.37 1.38 5.62
N ALA A 748 -19.42 0.93 6.87
CA ALA A 748 -20.28 1.49 7.92
C ALA A 748 -19.49 1.67 9.21
N GLU A 749 -19.68 2.80 9.88
CA GLU A 749 -19.07 3.04 11.18
C GLU A 749 -19.77 2.23 12.29
N LEU A 750 -18.99 1.90 13.32
CA LEU A 750 -19.45 1.19 14.51
C LEU A 750 -18.70 1.73 15.74
N ASP A 751 -19.42 2.19 16.75
CA ASP A 751 -18.83 2.52 18.04
C ASP A 751 -18.85 1.29 18.97
N ILE A 752 -17.70 0.97 19.57
CA ILE A 752 -17.52 -0.26 20.35
C ILE A 752 -17.15 0.11 21.78
N THR A 753 -18.07 -0.04 22.74
CA THR A 753 -17.83 0.32 24.14
C THR A 753 -17.22 -0.83 24.96
N ASP A 754 -16.35 -0.46 25.89
CA ASP A 754 -15.71 -1.38 26.84
C ASP A 754 -16.36 -1.21 28.21
N ASP A 755 -17.56 -1.75 28.35
CA ASP A 755 -18.43 -1.61 29.52
C ASP A 755 -17.76 -2.13 30.82
N SER A 756 -16.65 -2.88 30.72
CA SER A 756 -15.83 -3.34 31.85
C SER A 756 -15.00 -2.22 32.51
N LYS A 757 -14.76 -1.11 31.81
CA LYS A 757 -14.10 0.09 32.34
C LYS A 757 -15.07 1.02 33.04
N ASP A 758 -16.28 1.15 32.52
CA ASP A 758 -17.32 2.01 33.11
C ASP A 758 -17.84 1.46 34.46
N SER A 759 -17.73 0.14 34.70
CA SER A 759 -18.10 -0.51 35.97
C SER A 759 -17.10 -0.32 37.11
N LYS A 760 -16.14 0.62 37.02
CA LYS A 760 -15.08 0.85 38.02
C LYS A 760 -14.97 2.29 38.54
N ASN A 761 -15.91 3.16 38.18
CA ASN A 761 -16.06 4.51 38.75
C ASN A 761 -17.24 4.57 39.73
#